data_AF-A0A9P7CLB1-F1
#
_entry.id   AF-A0A9P7CLB1-F1
#
_cell.length_a   1.000
_cell.length_b   1.000
_cell.length_c   1.000
_cell.angle_alpha   90.00
_cell.angle_beta   90.00
_cell.angle_gamma   90.00
#
_symmetry.space_group_name_H-M   'P 1'
#
loop_
_entity.id
_entity.type
_entity.pdbx_description
1 polymer ?
#
loop_
_entity_poly.entity_id
_entity_poly.type
_entity_poly.pdbx_seq_one_letter_code
_entity_poly.pdbx_strand_id
1 'polypeptide(L)'
;MNQTPNNNREEEQEELLNTGKYKKRSSHRQYLPLIELVLIIAFQLLIVAYLDNYNIYLPYTVLPYYGYELIHTFTVGKRGWIVRSTVLIQLTCIVIYHNHWSLLFIPIYFLGIFYAIKLWKQYKQTTVMADQQLAQQAKLLVFTVSIIYGVSATLFYTVLGLIIVRLEGAISIRLSLILIPVFVVMGIVLCYPVKRRIALSYGFDWLLVIIMTVVFFAIDKVTPFHRQFSINDKTIMFPYAEHERVPVWLLLIICLLIPIVIIAIISLSGIGYKRNWYDFHAGVLGLCLGLSMTIMLTDVIKVTAGRPRPDMLSRCKPPTDTQDPPLGLSTVDICTTDIHSHMMIDGFKSFPSGHSSFSFAGLGYLSFYIAGKLRLFDQMGHTYKGFCTIFPFLGAMLVAISRTEDYRHHWHDVFIGALLGIVCAYFSYRQYYPSLGQDECHAPFMTRLLYWKDGTNNRQEEEEGLTRSTTNSTTASASNNDQSIIFGATGFTGALTAEYLVEVFDKSINWGLAGRSLAKLEKVRDRLADLDPSMKKLDLLIADSHQPETLDQVVSQTRVIISTVGPFAKYGTPLVESCIRQKTHYVDITGEYLWVKDIIDRFHEKARQEKVMIVPCCGFDSVPSDLGTFILANHIQDKHGLNLASVKASVMKLVGGASGGTIQSCLEMASQDTSNLMDPYILATRRGVDKAPITIFRKDYDFDGKWQAPFIMSAVNEKVVRRSWSIWADRGKPYGNLFTYKETQSFSFLPGLVYACLFYTVLPLTFLLVRTPMIGEKIKNLLPGSGYGPRDETRKLGGYEFQFVGTAEIEPYDEPVRARATIKGSRDPGYGDTCRMVVEAALSIIKSRNEIPGRDGGVLTPSTAFGQVLVDRLKADNKVVIEVEDM
;
A
#
# COMPACT_ATOMS: atom_id res chain seq x y z
N MET A 1 15.30 48.91 -41.82
CA MET A 1 14.97 49.21 -43.23
C MET A 1 14.60 47.88 -43.86
N ASN A 2 13.29 47.57 -43.95
CA ASN A 2 12.44 47.63 -45.16
C ASN A 2 12.94 46.64 -46.25
N GLN A 3 12.21 45.69 -46.82
CA GLN A 3 10.78 45.44 -47.04
C GLN A 3 10.63 44.00 -47.61
N THR A 4 9.55 43.28 -47.30
CA THR A 4 8.93 42.21 -48.15
C THR A 4 8.11 42.85 -49.30
N PRO A 5 7.53 42.18 -50.35
CA PRO A 5 7.03 40.78 -50.42
C PRO A 5 6.96 40.05 -51.82
N ASN A 6 6.51 38.77 -51.78
CA ASN A 6 5.69 37.94 -52.70
C ASN A 6 5.75 38.04 -54.25
N ASN A 7 5.85 36.88 -54.95
CA ASN A 7 4.73 36.21 -55.65
C ASN A 7 5.10 34.91 -56.44
N ASN A 8 4.25 33.89 -56.28
CA ASN A 8 3.65 32.92 -57.23
C ASN A 8 4.43 32.14 -58.32
N ARG A 9 4.19 30.80 -58.32
CA ARG A 9 3.85 29.85 -59.43
C ARG A 9 4.13 28.43 -58.88
N GLU A 10 3.21 27.48 -58.69
CA GLU A 10 2.20 26.89 -59.60
C GLU A 10 2.72 26.70 -61.03
N GLU A 11 3.31 25.52 -61.29
CA GLU A 11 3.05 24.64 -62.45
C GLU A 11 3.94 23.39 -62.40
N GLU A 12 3.46 22.31 -63.02
CA GLU A 12 4.16 21.04 -63.35
C GLU A 12 4.25 19.94 -62.27
N GLN A 13 3.25 19.05 -62.22
CA GLN A 13 3.31 17.80 -62.98
C GLN A 13 2.10 16.90 -62.67
N GLU A 14 1.10 17.00 -63.54
CA GLU A 14 0.06 16.01 -63.74
C GLU A 14 0.27 15.45 -65.16
N GLU A 15 0.91 14.29 -65.30
CA GLU A 15 0.77 13.51 -66.54
C GLU A 15 0.98 12.01 -66.29
N LEU A 16 0.11 11.24 -66.93
CA LEU A 16 0.17 9.79 -67.20
C LEU A 16 -0.51 8.84 -66.21
N LEU A 17 -1.84 8.96 -66.24
CA LEU A 17 -2.77 7.84 -66.10
C LEU A 17 -2.60 6.78 -67.21
N ASN A 18 -2.76 5.51 -66.80
CA ASN A 18 -3.27 4.36 -67.55
C ASN A 18 -2.34 3.55 -68.47
N THR A 19 -1.92 2.38 -67.98
CA THR A 19 -2.25 1.10 -68.65
C THR A 19 -2.60 0.04 -67.59
N GLY A 20 -3.81 -0.51 -67.68
CA GLY A 20 -4.36 -1.44 -66.69
C GLY A 20 -4.20 -2.91 -67.03
N LYS A 21 -4.52 -3.78 -66.06
CA LYS A 21 -5.36 -4.98 -66.28
C LYS A 21 -5.94 -5.54 -64.97
N TYR A 22 -7.23 -5.85 -65.09
CA TYR A 22 -8.22 -6.38 -64.14
C TYR A 22 -7.88 -7.76 -63.52
N LYS A 23 -8.28 -8.01 -62.25
CA LYS A 23 -9.42 -8.92 -61.92
C LYS A 23 -9.75 -9.05 -60.42
N LYS A 24 -11.07 -9.15 -60.20
CA LYS A 24 -11.84 -9.88 -59.16
C LYS A 24 -12.40 -9.09 -57.96
N ARG A 25 -13.73 -8.91 -58.03
CA ARG A 25 -14.64 -8.42 -57.00
C ARG A 25 -15.48 -9.62 -56.51
N SER A 26 -15.55 -9.86 -55.21
CA SER A 26 -16.64 -10.42 -54.37
C SER A 26 -16.00 -10.99 -53.09
N SER A 27 -16.59 -11.01 -51.90
CA SER A 27 -17.93 -10.74 -51.38
C SER A 27 -17.74 -10.47 -49.87
N HIS A 28 -18.42 -9.49 -49.24
CA HIS A 28 -18.63 -9.40 -47.77
C HIS A 28 -19.47 -8.15 -47.39
N ARG A 29 -20.59 -7.88 -48.08
CA ARG A 29 -21.42 -6.69 -47.77
C ARG A 29 -22.95 -6.89 -47.77
N GLN A 30 -23.43 -8.10 -47.53
CA GLN A 30 -24.88 -8.40 -47.56
C GLN A 30 -25.50 -8.97 -46.27
N TYR A 31 -24.78 -9.10 -45.16
CA TYR A 31 -25.33 -9.72 -43.94
C TYR A 31 -25.88 -8.76 -42.88
N LEU A 32 -25.64 -7.45 -42.97
CA LEU A 32 -26.04 -6.49 -41.94
C LEU A 32 -27.57 -6.21 -41.85
N PRO A 33 -28.32 -6.01 -42.96
CA PRO A 33 -29.75 -5.75 -42.88
C PRO A 33 -30.60 -6.99 -42.56
N LEU A 34 -30.05 -8.20 -42.77
CA LEU A 34 -30.72 -9.46 -42.43
C LEU A 34 -30.73 -9.70 -40.91
N ILE A 35 -29.63 -9.34 -40.22
CA ILE A 35 -29.50 -9.47 -38.77
C ILE A 35 -30.42 -8.47 -38.04
N GLU A 36 -30.51 -7.22 -38.53
CA GLU A 36 -31.45 -6.23 -37.98
C GLU A 36 -32.91 -6.65 -38.14
N LEU A 37 -33.27 -7.23 -39.30
CA LEU A 37 -34.62 -7.75 -39.54
C LEU A 37 -34.95 -8.94 -38.63
N VAL A 38 -34.01 -9.87 -38.43
CA VAL A 38 -34.17 -11.02 -37.52
C VAL A 38 -34.33 -10.58 -36.07
N LEU A 39 -33.58 -9.57 -35.62
CA LEU A 39 -33.68 -9.05 -34.25
C LEU A 39 -34.99 -8.29 -34.00
N ILE A 40 -35.50 -7.55 -34.98
CA ILE A 40 -36.79 -6.85 -34.89
C ILE A 40 -37.95 -7.87 -34.86
N ILE A 41 -37.89 -8.90 -35.70
CA ILE A 41 -38.88 -9.99 -35.70
C ILE A 41 -38.82 -10.77 -34.38
N ALA A 42 -37.63 -11.07 -33.86
CA ALA A 42 -37.46 -11.74 -32.57
C ALA A 42 -38.02 -10.91 -31.41
N PHE A 43 -37.82 -9.59 -31.42
CA PHE A 43 -38.34 -8.67 -30.42
C PHE A 43 -39.88 -8.55 -30.48
N GLN A 44 -40.46 -8.52 -31.68
CA GLN A 44 -41.91 -8.54 -31.87
C GLN A 44 -42.54 -9.85 -31.42
N LEU A 45 -41.92 -11.00 -31.71
CA LEU A 45 -42.37 -12.32 -31.24
C LEU A 45 -42.28 -12.44 -29.71
N LEU A 46 -41.25 -11.85 -29.08
CA LEU A 46 -41.11 -11.78 -27.62
C LEU A 46 -42.21 -10.91 -26.97
N ILE A 47 -42.62 -9.82 -27.62
CA ILE A 47 -43.72 -8.96 -27.15
C ILE A 47 -45.06 -9.68 -27.30
N VAL A 48 -45.31 -10.36 -28.43
CA VAL A 48 -46.52 -11.16 -28.63
C VAL A 48 -46.58 -12.30 -27.62
N ALA A 49 -45.49 -13.02 -27.39
CA ALA A 49 -45.40 -14.07 -26.37
C ALA A 49 -45.57 -13.53 -24.94
N TYR A 50 -45.09 -12.31 -24.65
CA TYR A 50 -45.32 -11.64 -23.37
C TYR A 50 -46.79 -11.24 -23.19
N LEU A 51 -47.44 -10.72 -24.22
CA LEU A 51 -48.86 -10.31 -24.16
C LEU A 51 -49.82 -11.51 -24.07
N ASP A 52 -49.51 -12.63 -24.73
CA ASP A 52 -50.24 -13.90 -24.62
C ASP A 52 -50.12 -14.48 -23.19
N ASN A 53 -48.94 -14.40 -22.57
CA ASN A 53 -48.69 -14.93 -21.22
C ASN A 53 -49.44 -14.14 -20.11
N TYR A 54 -49.98 -12.95 -20.44
CA TYR A 54 -50.77 -12.12 -19.53
C TYR A 54 -52.24 -11.93 -19.99
N ASN A 55 -52.70 -12.68 -20.99
CA ASN A 55 -54.09 -12.67 -21.49
C ASN A 55 -54.59 -11.27 -21.94
N ILE A 56 -53.70 -10.49 -22.55
CA ILE A 56 -54.01 -9.12 -23.02
C ILE A 56 -54.35 -9.18 -24.53
N TYR A 57 -55.64 -9.22 -24.86
CA TYR A 57 -56.12 -9.21 -26.25
C TYR A 57 -56.13 -7.78 -26.84
N LEU A 58 -55.39 -7.57 -27.94
CA LEU A 58 -55.56 -6.37 -28.78
C LEU A 58 -56.58 -6.62 -29.90
N PRO A 59 -57.41 -5.63 -30.30
CA PRO A 59 -58.38 -5.80 -31.39
C PRO A 59 -57.69 -6.01 -32.76
N TYR A 60 -58.17 -7.00 -33.52
CA TYR A 60 -57.66 -7.44 -34.83
C TYR A 60 -57.68 -6.39 -35.95
N THR A 61 -58.16 -5.17 -35.70
CA THR A 61 -58.25 -4.09 -36.70
C THR A 61 -57.02 -3.20 -36.77
N VAL A 62 -56.08 -3.31 -35.83
CA VAL A 62 -54.94 -2.37 -35.73
C VAL A 62 -53.69 -2.86 -36.48
N LEU A 63 -53.48 -4.17 -36.59
CA LEU A 63 -52.26 -4.73 -37.19
C LEU A 63 -52.10 -4.47 -38.71
N PRO A 64 -53.16 -4.48 -39.55
CA PRO A 64 -53.01 -4.27 -41.00
C PRO A 64 -52.73 -2.81 -41.38
N TYR A 65 -53.20 -1.86 -40.58
CA TYR A 65 -53.07 -0.42 -40.88
C TYR A 65 -51.62 0.07 -40.70
N TYR A 66 -50.92 -0.47 -39.70
CA TYR A 66 -49.50 -0.14 -39.46
C TYR A 66 -48.54 -0.90 -40.37
N GLY A 67 -48.91 -2.09 -40.86
CA GLY A 67 -48.10 -2.83 -41.84
C GLY A 67 -48.02 -2.13 -43.20
N TYR A 68 -49.11 -1.52 -43.65
CA TYR A 68 -49.18 -0.85 -44.96
C TYR A 68 -48.42 0.48 -44.99
N GLU A 69 -48.55 1.30 -43.93
CA GLU A 69 -47.78 2.54 -43.75
C GLU A 69 -46.27 2.28 -43.64
N LEU A 70 -45.84 1.19 -42.98
CA LEU A 70 -44.42 0.88 -42.82
C LEU A 70 -43.75 0.45 -44.14
N ILE A 71 -44.44 -0.33 -44.98
CA ILE A 71 -43.96 -0.73 -46.31
C ILE A 71 -43.87 0.49 -47.23
N HIS A 72 -44.84 1.40 -47.15
CA HIS A 72 -44.82 2.65 -47.92
C HIS A 72 -43.73 3.64 -47.46
N THR A 73 -43.29 3.54 -46.20
CA THR A 73 -42.19 4.36 -45.64
C THR A 73 -40.80 3.85 -46.05
N PHE A 74 -40.68 2.61 -46.54
CA PHE A 74 -39.41 2.06 -47.02
C PHE A 74 -39.14 2.33 -48.50
N THR A 75 -40.14 2.74 -49.28
CA THR A 75 -40.02 2.99 -50.72
C THR A 75 -39.83 4.48 -51.09
N VAL A 76 -40.07 5.44 -50.20
CA VAL A 76 -39.93 6.88 -50.51
C VAL A 76 -39.00 7.61 -49.52
N GLY A 77 -37.93 8.19 -50.05
CA GLY A 77 -36.82 8.75 -49.28
C GLY A 77 -37.08 10.03 -48.49
N LYS A 78 -36.20 10.26 -47.51
CA LYS A 78 -35.89 11.50 -46.75
C LYS A 78 -36.92 12.06 -45.74
N ARG A 79 -38.14 11.55 -45.60
CA ARG A 79 -39.09 11.99 -44.53
C ARG A 79 -39.56 10.91 -43.54
N GLY A 80 -38.90 9.75 -43.47
CA GLY A 80 -39.30 8.65 -42.56
C GLY A 80 -38.94 8.81 -41.07
N TRP A 81 -38.21 9.85 -40.66
CA TRP A 81 -37.66 9.94 -39.29
C TRP A 81 -38.67 10.47 -38.25
N ILE A 82 -39.55 11.38 -38.67
CA ILE A 82 -40.55 12.00 -37.79
C ILE A 82 -41.67 10.98 -37.49
N VAL A 83 -42.18 10.28 -38.51
CA VAL A 83 -43.25 9.30 -38.35
C VAL A 83 -42.82 8.09 -37.50
N ARG A 84 -41.58 7.60 -37.66
CA ARG A 84 -41.02 6.50 -36.86
C ARG A 84 -40.88 6.85 -35.37
N SER A 85 -40.58 8.11 -35.07
CA SER A 85 -40.45 8.59 -33.70
C SER A 85 -41.83 8.77 -33.07
N THR A 86 -42.82 9.28 -33.83
CA THR A 86 -44.19 9.50 -33.32
C THR A 86 -44.92 8.19 -33.01
N VAL A 87 -44.75 7.14 -33.83
CA VAL A 87 -45.34 5.82 -33.57
C VAL A 87 -44.72 5.16 -32.34
N LEU A 88 -43.40 5.29 -32.16
CA LEU A 88 -42.71 4.79 -30.97
C LEU A 88 -43.12 5.56 -29.70
N ILE A 89 -43.29 6.88 -29.80
CA ILE A 89 -43.78 7.74 -28.70
C ILE A 89 -45.21 7.34 -28.30
N GLN A 90 -46.11 7.12 -29.27
CA GLN A 90 -47.50 6.74 -28.98
C GLN A 90 -47.61 5.34 -28.34
N LEU A 91 -46.83 4.37 -28.80
CA LEU A 91 -46.77 3.04 -28.17
C LEU A 91 -46.18 3.09 -26.76
N THR A 92 -45.19 3.95 -26.52
CA THR A 92 -44.58 4.12 -25.19
C THR A 92 -45.54 4.84 -24.24
N CYS A 93 -46.29 5.83 -24.71
CA CYS A 93 -47.30 6.55 -23.91
C CYS A 93 -48.48 5.65 -23.46
N ILE A 94 -48.87 4.66 -24.26
CA ILE A 94 -49.93 3.70 -23.88
C ILE A 94 -49.47 2.77 -22.75
N VAL A 95 -48.20 2.35 -22.75
CA VAL A 95 -47.59 1.56 -21.65
C VAL A 95 -47.42 2.41 -20.37
N ILE A 96 -47.20 3.71 -20.51
CA ILE A 96 -46.99 4.68 -19.41
C ILE A 96 -48.29 4.98 -18.65
N TYR A 97 -49.46 4.98 -19.31
CA TYR A 97 -50.73 5.39 -18.69
C TYR A 97 -51.26 4.41 -17.63
N HIS A 98 -50.84 3.13 -17.66
CA HIS A 98 -51.37 2.12 -16.74
C HIS A 98 -50.50 1.80 -15.51
N ASN A 99 -49.33 2.41 -15.35
CA ASN A 99 -48.44 2.16 -14.20
C ASN A 99 -47.96 3.47 -13.54
N HIS A 100 -48.36 3.70 -12.28
CA HIS A 100 -48.06 4.87 -11.45
C HIS A 100 -46.54 5.11 -11.15
N TRP A 101 -45.63 4.33 -11.72
CA TRP A 101 -44.18 4.36 -11.46
C TRP A 101 -43.37 5.19 -12.48
N SER A 102 -44.02 5.76 -13.49
CA SER A 102 -43.38 6.37 -14.66
C SER A 102 -42.94 7.83 -14.49
N LEU A 103 -43.37 8.54 -13.43
CA LEU A 103 -42.95 9.92 -13.14
C LEU A 103 -41.45 10.04 -12.80
N LEU A 104 -40.81 8.95 -12.35
CA LEU A 104 -39.38 8.88 -12.01
C LEU A 104 -38.43 8.81 -13.23
N PHE A 105 -38.95 8.49 -14.42
CA PHE A 105 -38.13 8.28 -15.63
C PHE A 105 -38.06 9.50 -16.56
N ILE A 106 -39.00 10.44 -16.41
CA ILE A 106 -39.05 11.69 -17.18
C ILE A 106 -37.76 12.53 -17.01
N PRO A 107 -37.19 12.72 -15.80
CA PRO A 107 -35.98 13.53 -15.62
C PRO A 107 -34.75 12.93 -16.31
N ILE A 108 -34.64 11.60 -16.32
CA ILE A 108 -33.50 10.87 -16.90
C ILE A 108 -33.51 10.98 -18.43
N TYR A 109 -34.70 10.94 -19.03
CA TYR A 109 -34.88 11.11 -20.47
C TYR A 109 -34.55 12.54 -20.93
N PHE A 110 -34.98 13.56 -20.18
CA PHE A 110 -34.62 14.96 -20.45
C PHE A 110 -33.12 15.25 -20.24
N LEU A 111 -32.47 14.60 -19.27
CA LEU A 111 -31.02 14.66 -19.07
C LEU A 111 -30.25 14.09 -20.27
N GLY A 112 -30.74 13.00 -20.88
CA GLY A 112 -30.18 12.43 -22.09
C GLY A 112 -30.27 13.38 -23.30
N ILE A 113 -31.42 14.03 -23.49
CA ILE A 113 -31.65 15.02 -24.55
C ILE A 113 -30.77 16.27 -24.35
N PHE A 114 -30.69 16.77 -23.11
CA PHE A 114 -29.84 17.91 -22.77
C PHE A 114 -28.35 17.62 -23.02
N TYR A 115 -27.92 16.40 -22.75
CA TYR A 115 -26.55 15.94 -22.99
C TYR A 115 -26.24 15.81 -24.49
N ALA A 116 -27.17 15.28 -25.28
CA ALA A 116 -27.05 15.20 -26.74
C ALA A 116 -26.91 16.59 -27.39
N ILE A 117 -27.69 17.58 -26.93
CA ILE A 117 -27.62 18.98 -27.40
C ILE A 117 -26.27 19.62 -27.04
N LYS A 118 -25.73 19.31 -25.85
CA LYS A 118 -24.46 19.87 -25.37
C LYS A 118 -23.25 19.29 -26.09
N LEU A 119 -23.24 17.97 -26.33
CA LEU A 119 -22.23 17.30 -27.17
C LEU A 119 -22.27 17.83 -28.61
N TRP A 120 -23.46 18.11 -29.15
CA TRP A 120 -23.62 18.71 -30.47
C TRP A 120 -23.07 20.14 -30.55
N LYS A 121 -23.27 20.98 -29.52
CA LYS A 121 -22.66 22.31 -29.42
C LYS A 121 -21.13 22.26 -29.29
N GLN A 122 -20.61 21.33 -28.49
CA GLN A 122 -19.18 21.18 -28.25
C GLN A 122 -18.43 20.66 -29.48
N TYR A 123 -19.08 19.79 -30.27
CA TYR A 123 -18.60 19.34 -31.59
C TYR A 123 -18.59 20.46 -32.63
N LYS A 124 -19.62 21.32 -32.66
CA LYS A 124 -19.69 22.47 -33.59
C LYS A 124 -18.56 23.49 -33.36
N GLN A 125 -18.02 23.58 -32.15
CA GLN A 125 -16.90 24.46 -31.80
C GLN A 125 -15.52 23.86 -32.15
N THR A 126 -15.40 22.55 -32.39
CA THR A 126 -14.11 21.88 -32.63
C THR A 126 -13.79 21.64 -34.10
N THR A 127 -14.75 21.83 -35.02
CA THR A 127 -14.53 21.70 -36.47
C THR A 127 -14.47 23.06 -37.14
N VAL A 128 -13.35 23.75 -36.95
CA VAL A 128 -12.76 24.63 -37.97
C VAL A 128 -11.45 23.94 -38.34
N MET A 129 -11.38 23.38 -39.55
CA MET A 129 -10.27 22.58 -40.10
C MET A 129 -10.23 21.09 -39.69
N ALA A 130 -10.87 20.22 -40.49
CA ALA A 130 -10.32 18.92 -40.94
C ALA A 130 -11.38 18.13 -41.75
N ASP A 131 -10.91 17.53 -42.84
CA ASP A 131 -11.49 16.53 -43.76
C ASP A 131 -12.93 16.02 -43.50
N GLN A 132 -13.82 16.23 -44.49
CA GLN A 132 -15.23 15.82 -44.47
C GLN A 132 -15.43 14.31 -44.27
N GLN A 133 -14.47 13.47 -44.70
CA GLN A 133 -14.62 12.02 -44.67
C GLN A 133 -14.38 11.44 -43.27
N LEU A 134 -13.40 11.99 -42.53
CA LEU A 134 -13.12 11.65 -41.14
C LEU A 134 -14.26 12.12 -40.21
N ALA A 135 -14.82 13.30 -40.49
CA ALA A 135 -15.96 13.84 -39.76
C ALA A 135 -17.21 12.96 -39.87
N GLN A 136 -17.42 12.28 -41.00
CA GLN A 136 -18.58 11.42 -41.24
C GLN A 136 -18.45 10.06 -40.54
N GLN A 137 -17.24 9.50 -40.48
CA GLN A 137 -16.95 8.28 -39.71
C GLN A 137 -17.04 8.53 -38.19
N ALA A 138 -16.54 9.68 -37.72
CA ALA A 138 -16.65 10.06 -36.31
C ALA A 138 -18.11 10.31 -35.87
N LYS A 139 -18.94 10.91 -36.74
CA LYS A 139 -20.39 11.06 -36.50
C LYS A 139 -21.08 9.71 -36.31
N LEU A 140 -20.77 8.73 -37.16
CA LEU A 140 -21.35 7.39 -37.07
C LEU A 140 -20.92 6.67 -35.79
N LEU A 141 -19.64 6.82 -35.40
CA LEU A 141 -19.10 6.20 -34.19
C LEU A 141 -19.74 6.78 -32.91
N VAL A 142 -19.80 8.11 -32.78
CA VAL A 142 -20.39 8.76 -31.59
C VAL A 142 -21.89 8.47 -31.48
N PHE A 143 -22.60 8.43 -32.61
CA PHE A 143 -24.01 8.07 -32.65
C PHE A 143 -24.24 6.60 -32.24
N THR A 144 -23.43 5.68 -32.78
CA THR A 144 -23.52 4.25 -32.46
C THR A 144 -23.21 3.99 -30.98
N VAL A 145 -22.18 4.63 -30.43
CA VAL A 145 -21.81 4.52 -29.02
C VAL A 145 -22.91 5.09 -28.10
N SER A 146 -23.56 6.18 -28.50
CA SER A 146 -24.65 6.79 -27.73
C SER A 146 -25.91 5.92 -27.71
N ILE A 147 -26.24 5.27 -28.83
CA ILE A 147 -27.37 4.33 -28.92
C ILE A 147 -27.07 3.07 -28.10
N ILE A 148 -25.88 2.48 -28.26
CA ILE A 148 -25.48 1.29 -27.48
C ILE A 148 -25.56 1.61 -25.99
N TYR A 149 -25.05 2.76 -25.55
CA TYR A 149 -25.10 3.14 -24.14
C TYR A 149 -26.53 3.38 -23.64
N GLY A 150 -27.38 4.06 -24.42
CA GLY A 150 -28.78 4.30 -24.07
C GLY A 150 -29.60 3.00 -23.98
N VAL A 151 -29.40 2.08 -24.93
CA VAL A 151 -30.05 0.78 -24.96
C VAL A 151 -29.54 -0.10 -23.82
N SER A 152 -28.23 -0.15 -23.57
CA SER A 152 -27.64 -0.92 -22.46
C SER A 152 -28.08 -0.40 -21.09
N ALA A 153 -28.15 0.91 -20.90
CA ALA A 153 -28.65 1.50 -19.66
C ALA A 153 -30.13 1.17 -19.44
N THR A 154 -30.96 1.33 -20.48
CA THR A 154 -32.39 1.02 -20.40
C THR A 154 -32.63 -0.46 -20.11
N LEU A 155 -31.90 -1.36 -20.80
CA LEU A 155 -31.97 -2.81 -20.57
C LEU A 155 -31.55 -3.17 -19.13
N PHE A 156 -30.46 -2.57 -18.64
CA PHE A 156 -29.95 -2.79 -17.29
C PHE A 156 -30.96 -2.35 -16.22
N TYR A 157 -31.54 -1.14 -16.34
CA TYR A 157 -32.53 -0.65 -15.39
C TYR A 157 -33.86 -1.40 -15.49
N THR A 158 -34.22 -1.93 -16.66
CA THR A 158 -35.42 -2.77 -16.83
C THR A 158 -35.22 -4.14 -16.18
N VAL A 159 -34.05 -4.76 -16.35
CA VAL A 159 -33.70 -6.03 -15.69
C VAL A 159 -33.59 -5.84 -14.18
N LEU A 160 -32.98 -4.75 -13.72
CA LEU A 160 -32.91 -4.40 -12.30
C LEU A 160 -34.31 -4.17 -11.71
N GLY A 161 -35.19 -3.47 -12.43
CA GLY A 161 -36.60 -3.30 -12.07
C GLY A 161 -37.34 -4.63 -11.97
N LEU A 162 -37.15 -5.55 -12.93
CA LEU A 162 -37.75 -6.89 -12.92
C LEU A 162 -37.24 -7.77 -11.77
N ILE A 163 -35.96 -7.64 -11.40
CA ILE A 163 -35.37 -8.31 -10.23
C ILE A 163 -35.95 -7.73 -8.92
N ILE A 164 -36.12 -6.41 -8.86
CA ILE A 164 -36.68 -5.67 -7.72
C ILE A 164 -38.18 -5.99 -7.52
N VAL A 165 -38.93 -6.25 -8.59
CA VAL A 165 -40.35 -6.67 -8.55
C VAL A 165 -40.50 -8.13 -8.09
N ARG A 166 -39.47 -8.97 -8.26
CA ARG A 166 -39.46 -10.37 -7.78
C ARG A 166 -39.08 -10.55 -6.30
N LEU A 167 -38.58 -9.50 -5.63
CA LEU A 167 -38.22 -9.51 -4.22
C LEU A 167 -39.39 -8.96 -3.39
N GLU A 168 -39.80 -9.69 -2.34
CA GLU A 168 -40.91 -9.31 -1.45
C GLU A 168 -40.82 -7.83 -1.01
N GLY A 169 -41.97 -7.13 -1.06
CA GLY A 169 -42.05 -5.67 -1.14
C GLY A 169 -41.31 -4.85 -0.07
N ALA A 170 -41.03 -5.41 1.10
CA ALA A 170 -40.25 -4.71 2.14
C ALA A 170 -38.73 -4.72 1.88
N ILE A 171 -38.20 -5.79 1.27
CA ILE A 171 -36.79 -5.94 0.89
C ILE A 171 -36.48 -5.04 -0.31
N SER A 172 -37.41 -5.01 -1.27
CA SER A 172 -37.37 -4.18 -2.48
C SER A 172 -37.19 -2.69 -2.15
N ILE A 173 -37.93 -2.16 -1.17
CA ILE A 173 -37.86 -0.76 -0.74
C ILE A 173 -36.55 -0.45 0.01
N ARG A 174 -36.12 -1.32 0.94
CA ARG A 174 -34.90 -1.09 1.73
C ARG A 174 -33.63 -1.16 0.88
N LEU A 175 -33.58 -2.11 -0.06
CA LEU A 175 -32.45 -2.28 -0.96
C LEU A 175 -32.38 -1.16 -2.00
N SER A 176 -33.52 -0.71 -2.53
CA SER A 176 -33.59 0.41 -3.47
C SER A 176 -33.21 1.76 -2.84
N LEU A 177 -33.60 2.03 -1.59
CA LEU A 177 -33.19 3.25 -0.86
C LEU A 177 -31.66 3.37 -0.66
N ILE A 178 -30.95 2.23 -0.60
CA ILE A 178 -29.49 2.18 -0.44
C ILE A 178 -28.78 2.20 -1.79
N LEU A 179 -29.27 1.43 -2.77
CA LEU A 179 -28.61 1.25 -4.05
C LEU A 179 -28.88 2.40 -5.04
N ILE A 180 -30.07 3.02 -5.03
CA ILE A 180 -30.39 4.09 -5.98
C ILE A 180 -29.46 5.30 -5.84
N PRO A 181 -29.16 5.84 -4.64
CA PRO A 181 -28.21 6.94 -4.51
C PRO A 181 -26.80 6.55 -4.98
N VAL A 182 -26.36 5.33 -4.69
CA VAL A 182 -25.05 4.79 -5.12
C VAL A 182 -24.98 4.69 -6.64
N PHE A 183 -26.03 4.17 -7.29
CA PHE A 183 -26.09 4.05 -8.75
C PHE A 183 -26.28 5.39 -9.47
N VAL A 184 -27.01 6.34 -8.90
CA VAL A 184 -27.13 7.71 -9.43
C VAL A 184 -25.78 8.42 -9.38
N VAL A 185 -25.05 8.30 -8.26
CA VAL A 185 -23.69 8.84 -8.13
C VAL A 185 -22.74 8.14 -9.11
N MET A 186 -22.77 6.80 -9.22
CA MET A 186 -21.99 6.06 -10.21
C MET A 186 -22.33 6.46 -11.66
N GLY A 187 -23.61 6.67 -11.98
CA GLY A 187 -24.06 7.09 -13.30
C GLY A 187 -23.51 8.46 -13.68
N ILE A 188 -23.57 9.43 -12.78
CA ILE A 188 -23.01 10.78 -12.96
C ILE A 188 -21.48 10.73 -13.10
N VAL A 189 -20.83 9.83 -12.36
CA VAL A 189 -19.37 9.60 -12.38
C VAL A 189 -18.88 9.01 -13.71
N LEU A 190 -19.64 8.07 -14.30
CA LEU A 190 -19.26 7.34 -15.51
C LEU A 190 -19.36 8.17 -16.80
N CYS A 191 -20.07 9.31 -16.77
CA CYS A 191 -20.31 10.15 -17.95
C CYS A 191 -19.13 11.06 -18.39
N TYR A 192 -18.10 11.26 -17.55
CA TYR A 192 -16.98 12.16 -17.87
C TYR A 192 -15.65 11.39 -17.96
N PRO A 193 -14.89 11.45 -19.07
CA PRO A 193 -13.74 10.55 -19.30
C PRO A 193 -12.62 10.65 -18.25
N VAL A 194 -12.35 11.85 -17.73
CA VAL A 194 -11.34 12.05 -16.65
C VAL A 194 -11.88 11.59 -15.29
N LYS A 195 -13.12 11.95 -14.96
CA LYS A 195 -13.77 11.56 -13.69
C LYS A 195 -14.03 10.05 -13.60
N ARG A 196 -14.36 9.43 -14.74
CA ARG A 196 -14.52 7.98 -14.91
C ARG A 196 -13.22 7.25 -14.61
N ARG A 197 -12.09 7.71 -15.15
CA ARG A 197 -10.77 7.11 -14.83
C ARG A 197 -10.47 7.21 -13.34
N ILE A 198 -10.77 8.35 -12.71
CA ILE A 198 -10.54 8.52 -11.26
C ILE A 198 -11.41 7.52 -10.50
N ALA A 199 -12.71 7.48 -10.75
CA ALA A 199 -13.59 6.57 -10.02
C ALA A 199 -13.29 5.08 -10.28
N LEU A 200 -12.93 4.70 -11.52
CA LEU A 200 -12.50 3.34 -11.83
C LEU A 200 -11.23 2.95 -11.07
N SER A 201 -10.33 3.90 -10.78
CA SER A 201 -9.14 3.63 -9.94
C SER A 201 -9.49 3.26 -8.48
N TYR A 202 -10.70 3.59 -8.02
CA TYR A 202 -11.27 3.18 -6.73
C TYR A 202 -12.34 2.07 -6.89
N GLY A 203 -12.37 1.37 -8.02
CA GLY A 203 -13.37 0.34 -8.30
C GLY A 203 -13.34 -0.81 -7.28
N PHE A 204 -12.16 -1.20 -6.80
CA PHE A 204 -12.02 -2.22 -5.75
C PHE A 204 -12.61 -1.76 -4.41
N ASP A 205 -12.42 -0.49 -4.04
CA ASP A 205 -12.97 0.10 -2.82
C ASP A 205 -14.51 0.07 -2.86
N TRP A 206 -15.12 0.45 -3.99
CA TRP A 206 -16.58 0.35 -4.19
C TRP A 206 -17.07 -1.10 -4.18
N LEU A 207 -16.31 -2.03 -4.78
CA LEU A 207 -16.64 -3.45 -4.73
C LEU A 207 -16.63 -3.98 -3.29
N LEU A 208 -15.66 -3.55 -2.47
CA LEU A 208 -15.60 -3.92 -1.06
C LEU A 208 -16.82 -3.43 -0.30
N VAL A 209 -17.24 -2.17 -0.49
CA VAL A 209 -18.46 -1.60 0.11
C VAL A 209 -19.69 -2.46 -0.26
N ILE A 210 -19.81 -2.84 -1.53
CA ILE A 210 -20.91 -3.68 -2.01
C ILE A 210 -20.86 -5.06 -1.34
N ILE A 211 -19.69 -5.71 -1.31
CA ILE A 211 -19.51 -7.03 -0.70
C ILE A 211 -19.89 -6.99 0.78
N MET A 212 -19.39 -6.02 1.56
CA MET A 212 -19.71 -5.91 2.98
C MET A 212 -21.20 -5.69 3.22
N THR A 213 -21.85 -4.91 2.36
CA THR A 213 -23.31 -4.68 2.42
C THR A 213 -24.10 -5.95 2.08
N VAL A 214 -23.67 -6.72 1.07
CA VAL A 214 -24.29 -8.01 0.71
C VAL A 214 -24.12 -9.03 1.83
N VAL A 215 -22.92 -9.12 2.42
CA VAL A 215 -22.63 -10.00 3.56
C VAL A 215 -23.52 -9.63 4.75
N PHE A 216 -23.71 -8.34 5.04
CA PHE A 216 -24.66 -7.91 6.06
C PHE A 216 -26.08 -8.46 5.80
N PHE A 217 -26.63 -8.32 4.60
CA PHE A 217 -27.97 -8.87 4.29
C PHE A 217 -28.04 -10.40 4.38
N ALA A 218 -26.92 -11.10 4.19
CA ALA A 218 -26.84 -12.53 4.38
C ALA A 218 -26.83 -12.92 5.88
N ILE A 219 -26.06 -12.18 6.70
CA ILE A 219 -25.96 -12.42 8.15
C ILE A 219 -27.24 -12.04 8.88
N ASP A 220 -27.95 -11.00 8.44
CA ASP A 220 -29.19 -10.55 9.11
C ASP A 220 -30.28 -11.65 9.10
N LYS A 221 -30.22 -12.55 8.12
CA LYS A 221 -31.10 -13.73 8.00
C LYS A 221 -30.74 -14.89 8.92
N VAL A 222 -29.57 -14.86 9.54
CA VAL A 222 -29.12 -15.91 10.47
C VAL A 222 -29.85 -15.76 11.80
N THR A 223 -30.38 -16.87 12.31
CA THR A 223 -31.01 -16.90 13.63
C THR A 223 -29.96 -16.60 14.71
N PRO A 224 -30.19 -15.61 15.58
CA PRO A 224 -29.25 -15.26 16.64
C PRO A 224 -29.12 -16.39 17.67
N PHE A 225 -28.00 -16.41 18.39
CA PHE A 225 -27.86 -17.25 19.56
C PHE A 225 -28.96 -16.91 20.59
N HIS A 226 -29.63 -17.92 21.14
CA HIS A 226 -30.66 -17.69 22.17
C HIS A 226 -30.04 -17.81 23.56
N ARG A 227 -29.52 -16.70 24.09
CA ARG A 227 -28.96 -16.68 25.44
C ARG A 227 -30.06 -16.89 26.48
N GLN A 228 -29.82 -17.77 27.44
CA GLN A 228 -30.73 -18.01 28.58
C GLN A 228 -30.90 -16.74 29.43
N PHE A 229 -32.09 -16.56 30.01
CA PHE A 229 -32.44 -15.39 30.82
C PHE A 229 -33.32 -15.78 32.00
N SER A 230 -33.38 -14.92 33.03
CA SER A 230 -34.26 -15.12 34.18
C SER A 230 -35.56 -14.37 33.97
N ILE A 231 -36.69 -15.01 34.29
CA ILE A 231 -38.02 -14.37 34.26
C ILE A 231 -38.11 -13.28 35.32
N ASN A 232 -37.27 -13.34 36.36
CA ASN A 232 -37.21 -12.35 37.45
C ASN A 232 -36.29 -11.15 37.15
N ASP A 233 -35.62 -11.12 35.98
CA ASP A 233 -34.73 -10.03 35.61
C ASP A 233 -35.50 -8.77 35.19
N LYS A 234 -35.53 -7.78 36.08
CA LYS A 234 -36.19 -6.49 35.86
C LYS A 234 -35.62 -5.71 34.67
N THR A 235 -34.38 -5.99 34.25
CA THR A 235 -33.74 -5.27 33.14
C THR A 235 -34.34 -5.65 31.79
N ILE A 236 -35.08 -6.76 31.69
CA ILE A 236 -35.72 -7.27 30.48
C ILE A 236 -37.27 -7.27 30.52
N MET A 237 -37.85 -6.57 31.52
CA MET A 237 -39.30 -6.47 31.77
C MET A 237 -39.96 -5.22 31.16
N PHE A 238 -39.24 -4.40 30.39
CA PHE A 238 -39.81 -3.18 29.83
C PHE A 238 -40.86 -3.48 28.75
N PRO A 239 -41.83 -2.57 28.52
CA PRO A 239 -42.85 -2.76 27.50
C PRO A 239 -42.24 -2.68 26.08
N TYR A 240 -42.74 -3.51 25.17
CA TYR A 240 -42.38 -3.43 23.75
C TYR A 240 -42.88 -2.11 23.13
N ALA A 241 -41.95 -1.30 22.63
CA ALA A 241 -42.28 -0.08 21.89
C ALA A 241 -42.70 -0.42 20.44
N GLU A 242 -43.99 -0.24 20.14
CA GLU A 242 -44.56 -0.47 18.80
C GLU A 242 -44.07 0.55 17.77
N HIS A 243 -43.87 1.80 18.21
CA HIS A 243 -43.36 2.89 17.38
C HIS A 243 -41.99 3.33 17.86
N GLU A 244 -40.99 3.18 17.00
CA GLU A 244 -39.64 3.66 17.26
C GLU A 244 -39.56 5.17 17.03
N ARG A 245 -38.94 5.91 17.96
CA ARG A 245 -38.68 7.35 17.79
C ARG A 245 -37.83 7.66 16.57
N VAL A 246 -36.83 6.82 16.30
CA VAL A 246 -35.99 6.87 15.11
C VAL A 246 -36.09 5.55 14.37
N PRO A 247 -37.02 5.41 13.41
CA PRO A 247 -37.14 4.21 12.60
C PRO A 247 -35.98 4.11 11.58
N VAL A 248 -35.72 2.89 11.09
CA VAL A 248 -34.60 2.60 10.17
C VAL A 248 -34.55 3.51 8.93
N TRP A 249 -35.71 3.86 8.35
CA TRP A 249 -35.74 4.77 7.19
C TRP A 249 -35.24 6.17 7.54
N LEU A 250 -35.61 6.67 8.72
CA LEU A 250 -35.17 7.98 9.21
C LEU A 250 -33.69 7.95 9.58
N LEU A 251 -33.22 6.83 10.14
CA LEU A 251 -31.79 6.59 10.39
C LEU A 251 -30.96 6.70 9.11
N LEU A 252 -31.42 6.11 7.99
CA LEU A 252 -30.74 6.21 6.68
C LEU A 252 -30.71 7.65 6.17
N ILE A 253 -31.80 8.40 6.33
CA ILE A 253 -31.82 9.83 5.96
C ILE A 253 -30.78 10.60 6.77
N ILE A 254 -30.80 10.45 8.09
CA ILE A 254 -29.94 11.21 9.01
C ILE A 254 -28.45 10.85 8.83
N CYS A 255 -28.12 9.57 8.66
CA CYS A 255 -26.73 9.11 8.76
C CYS A 255 -26.06 8.84 7.41
N LEU A 256 -26.83 8.76 6.32
CA LEU A 256 -26.31 8.57 4.96
C LEU A 256 -26.65 9.76 4.06
N LEU A 257 -27.93 10.10 3.89
CA LEU A 257 -28.34 11.12 2.91
C LEU A 257 -27.91 12.53 3.32
N ILE A 258 -28.17 12.94 4.57
CA ILE A 258 -27.76 14.26 5.07
C ILE A 258 -26.23 14.45 4.97
N PRO A 259 -25.38 13.51 5.42
CA PRO A 259 -23.93 13.60 5.21
C PRO A 259 -23.52 13.70 3.75
N ILE A 260 -24.11 12.92 2.83
CA ILE A 260 -23.82 13.04 1.39
C ILE A 260 -24.14 14.46 0.88
N VAL A 261 -25.28 15.02 1.27
CA VAL A 261 -25.69 16.37 0.88
C VAL A 261 -24.71 17.41 1.45
N ILE A 262 -24.32 17.30 2.72
CA ILE A 262 -23.37 18.24 3.34
C ILE A 262 -21.99 18.13 2.68
N ILE A 263 -21.50 16.91 2.41
CA ILE A 263 -20.25 16.67 1.68
C ILE A 263 -20.34 17.29 0.28
N ALA A 264 -21.46 17.10 -0.43
CA ALA A 264 -21.70 17.71 -1.74
C ALA A 264 -21.67 19.24 -1.69
N ILE A 265 -22.34 19.85 -0.69
CA ILE A 265 -22.32 21.30 -0.49
C ILE A 265 -20.88 21.75 -0.26
N ILE A 266 -20.14 21.19 0.70
CA ILE A 266 -18.78 21.63 1.02
C ILE A 266 -17.83 21.48 -0.18
N SER A 267 -17.89 20.35 -0.88
CA SER A 267 -16.95 20.00 -1.96
C SER A 267 -17.29 20.61 -3.33
N LEU A 268 -18.59 20.85 -3.62
CA LEU A 268 -19.07 21.27 -4.94
C LEU A 268 -19.68 22.68 -4.99
N SER A 269 -20.07 23.29 -3.87
CA SER A 269 -20.66 24.64 -3.88
C SER A 269 -19.61 25.75 -4.09
N GLY A 270 -18.34 25.48 -3.78
CA GLY A 270 -17.28 26.48 -3.80
C GLY A 270 -17.26 27.42 -2.58
N ILE A 271 -18.08 27.15 -1.56
CA ILE A 271 -18.12 27.90 -0.31
C ILE A 271 -16.87 27.55 0.51
N GLY A 272 -15.97 28.51 0.69
CA GLY A 272 -14.75 28.38 1.50
C GLY A 272 -13.61 27.55 0.91
N TYR A 273 -13.83 26.84 -0.22
CA TYR A 273 -12.81 26.04 -0.88
C TYR A 273 -13.00 25.96 -2.40
N LYS A 274 -11.93 25.65 -3.16
CA LYS A 274 -12.05 25.43 -4.62
C LYS A 274 -12.93 24.20 -4.89
N ARG A 275 -13.87 24.32 -5.84
CA ARG A 275 -14.73 23.21 -6.29
C ARG A 275 -13.87 22.00 -6.66
N ASN A 276 -14.02 20.91 -5.92
CA ASN A 276 -13.23 19.71 -6.11
C ASN A 276 -14.12 18.46 -6.13
N TRP A 277 -14.38 17.95 -7.33
CA TRP A 277 -15.17 16.73 -7.52
C TRP A 277 -14.52 15.49 -6.88
N TYR A 278 -13.19 15.44 -6.89
CA TYR A 278 -12.49 14.30 -6.32
C TYR A 278 -12.68 14.25 -4.80
N ASP A 279 -12.72 15.40 -4.15
CA ASP A 279 -13.04 15.51 -2.74
C ASP A 279 -14.48 15.07 -2.41
N PHE A 280 -15.45 15.39 -3.28
CA PHE A 280 -16.80 14.84 -3.16
C PHE A 280 -16.78 13.30 -3.22
N HIS A 281 -16.11 12.74 -4.22
CA HIS A 281 -16.03 11.29 -4.43
C HIS A 281 -15.34 10.58 -3.27
N ALA A 282 -14.18 11.06 -2.83
CA ALA A 282 -13.44 10.52 -1.70
C ALA A 282 -14.25 10.63 -0.39
N GLY A 283 -14.92 11.77 -0.18
CA GLY A 283 -15.81 12.00 0.95
C GLY A 283 -16.95 10.99 1.01
N VAL A 284 -17.67 10.78 -0.10
CA VAL A 284 -18.79 9.83 -0.18
C VAL A 284 -18.32 8.39 -0.08
N LEU A 285 -17.21 8.03 -0.73
CA LEU A 285 -16.66 6.68 -0.66
C LEU A 285 -16.24 6.32 0.78
N GLY A 286 -15.58 7.23 1.49
CA GLY A 286 -15.24 7.01 2.89
C GLY A 286 -16.47 6.94 3.81
N LEU A 287 -17.52 7.72 3.55
CA LEU A 287 -18.78 7.59 4.29
C LEU A 287 -19.40 6.19 4.10
N CYS A 288 -19.52 5.74 2.85
CA CYS A 288 -20.09 4.43 2.52
C CYS A 288 -19.24 3.28 3.07
N LEU A 289 -17.91 3.40 3.04
CA LEU A 289 -17.00 2.43 3.64
C LEU A 289 -17.18 2.34 5.16
N GLY A 290 -17.25 3.48 5.85
CA GLY A 290 -17.46 3.51 7.30
C GLY A 290 -18.80 2.88 7.71
N LEU A 291 -19.88 3.20 6.99
CA LEU A 291 -21.22 2.65 7.24
C LEU A 291 -21.30 1.15 6.94
N SER A 292 -20.80 0.69 5.78
CA SER A 292 -20.83 -0.73 5.38
C SER A 292 -19.97 -1.62 6.29
N MET A 293 -18.81 -1.14 6.72
CA MET A 293 -17.99 -1.82 7.72
C MET A 293 -18.73 -1.96 9.06
N THR A 294 -19.38 -0.87 9.50
CA THR A 294 -20.08 -0.83 10.79
C THR A 294 -21.28 -1.76 10.83
N ILE A 295 -22.14 -1.77 9.80
CA ILE A 295 -23.32 -2.65 9.76
C ILE A 295 -22.90 -4.13 9.77
N MET A 296 -21.87 -4.49 9.02
CA MET A 296 -21.36 -5.87 8.97
C MET A 296 -20.84 -6.32 10.34
N LEU A 297 -19.95 -5.53 10.96
CA LEU A 297 -19.38 -5.87 12.27
C LEU A 297 -20.44 -5.92 13.37
N THR A 298 -21.35 -4.94 13.39
CA THR A 298 -22.43 -4.90 14.39
C THR A 298 -23.30 -6.14 14.28
N ASP A 299 -23.66 -6.56 13.07
CA ASP A 299 -24.59 -7.68 12.88
C ASP A 299 -23.96 -9.03 13.20
N VAL A 300 -22.67 -9.22 12.84
CA VAL A 300 -21.88 -10.39 13.29
C VAL A 300 -21.91 -10.50 14.82
N ILE A 301 -21.64 -9.41 15.52
CA ILE A 301 -21.60 -9.43 16.99
C ILE A 301 -23.00 -9.65 17.56
N LYS A 302 -24.04 -9.06 16.98
CA LYS A 302 -25.43 -9.24 17.43
C LYS A 302 -25.90 -10.68 17.34
N VAL A 303 -25.70 -11.30 16.17
CA VAL A 303 -26.12 -12.69 15.92
C VAL A 303 -25.36 -13.65 16.84
N THR A 304 -24.07 -13.41 17.08
CA THR A 304 -23.24 -14.27 17.93
C THR A 304 -23.47 -14.06 19.42
N ALA A 305 -23.63 -12.81 19.88
CA ALA A 305 -23.85 -12.49 21.29
C ALA A 305 -25.23 -12.90 21.78
N GLY A 306 -26.25 -12.82 20.91
CA GLY A 306 -27.57 -13.38 21.20
C GLY A 306 -28.26 -12.79 22.43
N ARG A 307 -27.97 -11.52 22.73
CA ARG A 307 -28.34 -10.92 24.00
C ARG A 307 -29.80 -10.45 23.99
N PRO A 308 -30.62 -10.81 25.01
CA PRO A 308 -31.96 -10.30 25.17
C PRO A 308 -32.02 -8.77 25.28
N ARG A 309 -33.01 -8.17 24.62
CA ARG A 309 -33.35 -6.75 24.75
C ARG A 309 -34.06 -6.44 26.08
N PRO A 310 -34.05 -5.16 26.52
CA PRO A 310 -34.79 -4.75 27.72
C PRO A 310 -36.30 -5.01 27.66
N ASP A 311 -36.86 -5.20 26.46
CA ASP A 311 -38.28 -5.52 26.23
C ASP A 311 -38.54 -7.01 25.95
N MET A 312 -37.59 -7.91 26.25
CA MET A 312 -37.68 -9.33 25.90
C MET A 312 -38.90 -10.02 26.49
N LEU A 313 -39.22 -9.82 27.78
CA LEU A 313 -40.35 -10.52 28.40
C LEU A 313 -41.70 -10.06 27.83
N SER A 314 -41.81 -8.79 27.44
CA SER A 314 -42.97 -8.26 26.72
C SER A 314 -43.16 -8.89 25.34
N ARG A 315 -42.08 -9.33 24.67
CA ARG A 315 -42.13 -10.07 23.39
C ARG A 315 -42.41 -11.55 23.60
N CYS A 316 -41.76 -12.14 24.61
CA CYS A 316 -41.83 -13.56 24.96
C CYS A 316 -43.21 -13.99 25.45
N LYS A 317 -43.90 -13.14 26.24
CA LYS A 317 -45.21 -13.42 26.84
C LYS A 317 -45.27 -14.80 27.52
N PRO A 318 -44.42 -15.07 28.52
CA PRO A 318 -44.47 -16.34 29.24
C PRO A 318 -45.80 -16.50 29.99
N PRO A 319 -46.31 -17.73 30.18
CA PRO A 319 -47.47 -18.00 31.03
C PRO A 319 -47.30 -17.45 32.45
N THR A 320 -48.39 -17.03 33.10
CA THR A 320 -48.37 -16.34 34.41
C THR A 320 -47.77 -17.17 35.55
N ASP A 321 -47.82 -18.50 35.44
CA ASP A 321 -47.33 -19.43 36.46
C ASP A 321 -45.87 -19.90 36.21
N THR A 322 -45.20 -19.33 35.20
CA THR A 322 -43.84 -19.73 34.83
C THR A 322 -42.83 -19.26 35.88
N GLN A 323 -42.01 -20.18 36.37
CA GLN A 323 -40.89 -19.88 37.28
C GLN A 323 -39.57 -20.37 36.69
N ASP A 324 -38.48 -19.67 37.04
CA ASP A 324 -37.15 -20.11 36.66
C ASP A 324 -36.82 -21.49 37.29
N PRO A 325 -35.98 -22.32 36.64
CA PRO A 325 -35.51 -23.57 37.24
C PRO A 325 -34.80 -23.32 38.59
N PRO A 326 -34.93 -24.21 39.59
CA PRO A 326 -34.39 -24.00 40.95
C PRO A 326 -32.90 -23.64 41.03
N LEU A 327 -32.11 -24.08 40.05
CA LEU A 327 -30.69 -23.76 39.90
C LEU A 327 -30.37 -23.48 38.42
N GLY A 328 -31.05 -22.52 37.80
CA GLY A 328 -30.80 -22.21 36.40
C GLY A 328 -31.49 -20.96 35.87
N LEU A 329 -31.24 -20.71 34.58
CA LEU A 329 -31.92 -19.69 33.79
C LEU A 329 -32.92 -20.36 32.86
N SER A 330 -33.98 -19.65 32.52
CA SER A 330 -34.99 -20.13 31.58
C SER A 330 -34.49 -20.04 30.14
N THR A 331 -34.94 -20.97 29.30
CA THR A 331 -34.71 -20.95 27.85
C THR A 331 -35.84 -20.22 27.15
N VAL A 332 -35.65 -19.91 25.88
CA VAL A 332 -36.65 -19.30 25.00
C VAL A 332 -37.92 -20.15 24.80
N ASP A 333 -37.88 -21.43 25.17
CA ASP A 333 -39.01 -22.37 25.02
C ASP A 333 -40.20 -22.03 25.93
N ILE A 334 -40.00 -21.19 26.95
CA ILE A 334 -41.07 -20.70 27.84
C ILE A 334 -42.00 -19.68 27.15
N CYS A 335 -41.58 -19.14 26.00
CA CYS A 335 -42.29 -18.07 25.30
C CYS A 335 -43.50 -18.59 24.53
N THR A 336 -44.61 -17.86 24.57
CA THR A 336 -45.81 -18.20 23.79
C THR A 336 -45.78 -17.62 22.38
N THR A 337 -44.99 -16.57 22.16
CA THR A 337 -44.74 -16.00 20.83
C THR A 337 -43.81 -16.91 20.03
N ASP A 338 -44.14 -17.14 18.75
CA ASP A 338 -43.32 -17.95 17.83
C ASP A 338 -41.85 -17.47 17.81
N ILE A 339 -40.94 -18.39 18.08
CA ILE A 339 -39.49 -18.17 18.15
C ILE A 339 -38.89 -17.75 16.81
N HIS A 340 -39.50 -18.18 15.70
CA HIS A 340 -39.06 -17.84 14.34
C HIS A 340 -39.66 -16.53 13.84
N SER A 341 -40.54 -15.90 14.62
CA SER A 341 -41.10 -14.59 14.27
C SER A 341 -40.02 -13.51 14.27
N HIS A 342 -40.15 -12.54 13.37
CA HIS A 342 -39.26 -11.38 13.31
C HIS A 342 -39.19 -10.61 14.65
N MET A 343 -40.28 -10.61 15.43
CA MET A 343 -40.34 -9.97 16.74
C MET A 343 -39.41 -10.64 17.76
N MET A 344 -39.40 -11.98 17.80
CA MET A 344 -38.54 -12.76 18.71
C MET A 344 -37.09 -12.76 18.24
N ILE A 345 -36.84 -12.91 16.94
CA ILE A 345 -35.49 -12.82 16.35
C ILE A 345 -34.86 -11.45 16.67
N ASP A 346 -35.61 -10.35 16.48
CA ASP A 346 -35.12 -9.01 16.86
C ASP A 346 -34.89 -8.88 18.37
N GLY A 347 -35.67 -9.57 19.19
CA GLY A 347 -35.56 -9.58 20.65
C GLY A 347 -34.18 -10.01 21.17
N PHE A 348 -33.50 -10.92 20.46
CA PHE A 348 -32.16 -11.42 20.85
C PHE A 348 -30.99 -10.64 20.20
N LYS A 349 -31.26 -9.58 19.44
CA LYS A 349 -30.23 -8.76 18.75
C LYS A 349 -29.92 -7.47 19.51
N SER A 350 -29.76 -7.53 20.84
CA SER A 350 -29.53 -6.34 21.67
C SER A 350 -28.08 -5.81 21.64
N PHE A 351 -27.06 -6.65 21.73
CA PHE A 351 -25.67 -6.19 21.86
C PHE A 351 -24.86 -6.39 20.57
N PRO A 352 -24.14 -5.37 20.06
CA PRO A 352 -24.22 -3.94 20.39
C PRO A 352 -25.39 -3.25 19.65
N SER A 353 -25.73 -2.01 20.01
CA SER A 353 -26.83 -1.28 19.36
C SER A 353 -26.48 -0.86 17.93
N GLY A 354 -27.26 -1.35 16.95
CA GLY A 354 -27.08 -1.05 15.53
C GLY A 354 -27.45 0.38 15.13
N HIS A 355 -28.44 1.00 15.78
CA HIS A 355 -28.77 2.41 15.52
C HIS A 355 -27.66 3.33 16.06
N SER A 356 -27.10 2.99 17.22
CA SER A 356 -25.98 3.72 17.80
C SER A 356 -24.72 3.58 16.95
N SER A 357 -24.33 2.36 16.57
CA SER A 357 -23.14 2.16 15.76
C SER A 357 -23.26 2.83 14.38
N PHE A 358 -24.41 2.69 13.72
CA PHE A 358 -24.65 3.32 12.43
C PHE A 358 -24.67 4.86 12.50
N SER A 359 -25.26 5.44 13.54
CA SER A 359 -25.31 6.90 13.69
C SER A 359 -23.93 7.50 13.96
N PHE A 360 -23.15 6.87 14.84
CA PHE A 360 -21.77 7.30 15.12
C PHE A 360 -20.83 7.01 13.95
N ALA A 361 -21.11 6.02 13.10
CA ALA A 361 -20.36 5.81 11.86
C ALA A 361 -20.65 6.91 10.82
N GLY A 362 -21.92 7.21 10.54
CA GLY A 362 -22.30 8.17 9.51
C GLY A 362 -22.04 9.62 9.90
N LEU A 363 -22.61 10.05 11.03
CA LEU A 363 -22.45 11.41 11.53
C LEU A 363 -21.07 11.64 12.16
N GLY A 364 -20.43 10.60 12.72
CA GLY A 364 -19.04 10.70 13.17
C GLY A 364 -18.06 10.84 12.00
N TYR A 365 -18.29 10.14 10.89
CA TYR A 365 -17.51 10.37 9.67
C TYR A 365 -17.70 11.80 9.17
N LEU A 366 -18.93 12.31 9.14
CA LEU A 366 -19.21 13.70 8.79
C LEU A 366 -18.49 14.68 9.72
N SER A 367 -18.44 14.40 11.03
CA SER A 367 -17.70 15.19 12.00
C SER A 367 -16.21 15.25 11.67
N PHE A 368 -15.56 14.10 11.42
CA PHE A 368 -14.16 14.06 11.03
C PHE A 368 -13.90 14.75 9.69
N TYR A 369 -14.80 14.59 8.73
CA TYR A 369 -14.74 15.30 7.45
C TYR A 369 -14.77 16.82 7.67
N ILE A 370 -15.72 17.34 8.44
CA ILE A 370 -15.81 18.78 8.78
C ILE A 370 -14.58 19.24 9.55
N ALA A 371 -14.08 18.44 10.51
CA ALA A 371 -12.88 18.75 11.28
C ALA A 371 -11.65 18.93 10.37
N GLY A 372 -11.50 18.04 9.38
CA GLY A 372 -10.48 18.16 8.35
C GLY A 372 -10.65 19.44 7.54
N LYS A 373 -11.86 19.71 7.03
CA LYS A 373 -12.15 20.90 6.21
C LYS A 373 -11.90 22.21 6.92
N LEU A 374 -12.20 22.27 8.22
CA LEU A 374 -11.98 23.46 9.04
C LEU A 374 -10.55 23.54 9.59
N ARG A 375 -9.72 22.51 9.38
CA ARG A 375 -8.40 22.35 10.00
C ARG A 375 -8.48 22.59 11.51
N LEU A 376 -9.23 21.74 12.19
CA LEU A 376 -9.58 21.91 13.60
C LEU A 376 -8.35 22.13 14.51
N PHE A 377 -7.22 21.51 14.19
CA PHE A 377 -5.98 21.57 14.97
C PHE A 377 -4.89 22.45 14.33
N ASP A 378 -5.27 23.48 13.56
CA ASP A 378 -4.32 24.43 12.94
C ASP A 378 -3.64 25.41 13.91
N GLN A 379 -3.78 25.19 15.21
CA GLN A 379 -3.19 26.01 16.29
C GLN A 379 -3.62 27.49 16.29
N MET A 380 -4.63 27.88 15.50
CA MET A 380 -5.09 29.27 15.39
C MET A 380 -6.15 29.66 16.43
N GLY A 381 -6.66 28.72 17.23
CA GLY A 381 -7.53 29.03 18.38
C GLY A 381 -8.98 29.42 18.05
N HIS A 382 -9.52 29.05 16.88
CA HIS A 382 -10.89 29.41 16.47
C HIS A 382 -11.97 28.46 17.04
N THR A 383 -12.63 28.85 18.13
CA THR A 383 -13.58 27.99 18.87
C THR A 383 -14.79 27.52 18.05
N TYR A 384 -15.28 28.31 17.09
CA TYR A 384 -16.43 27.93 16.25
C TYR A 384 -16.18 26.65 15.44
N LYS A 385 -14.91 26.35 15.11
CA LYS A 385 -14.53 25.13 14.41
C LYS A 385 -14.88 23.89 15.22
N GLY A 386 -14.62 23.93 16.54
CA GLY A 386 -14.96 22.86 17.46
C GLY A 386 -16.47 22.62 17.53
N PHE A 387 -17.28 23.69 17.62
CA PHE A 387 -18.74 23.57 17.63
C PHE A 387 -19.29 22.94 16.33
N CYS A 388 -18.81 23.38 15.17
CA CYS A 388 -19.20 22.81 13.88
C CYS A 388 -18.83 21.33 13.77
N THR A 389 -17.67 20.93 14.30
CA THR A 389 -17.24 19.53 14.32
C THR A 389 -18.05 18.67 15.29
N ILE A 390 -18.41 19.17 16.48
CA ILE A 390 -19.12 18.38 17.50
C ILE A 390 -20.61 18.20 17.15
N PHE A 391 -21.21 19.11 16.39
CA PHE A 391 -22.65 19.10 16.12
C PHE A 391 -23.17 17.78 15.49
N PRO A 392 -22.53 17.17 14.48
CA PRO A 392 -22.93 15.84 14.00
C PRO A 392 -22.85 14.75 15.08
N PHE A 393 -21.87 14.78 15.98
CA PHE A 393 -21.79 13.83 17.10
C PHE A 393 -22.95 14.01 18.09
N LEU A 394 -23.43 15.23 18.31
CA LEU A 394 -24.63 15.47 19.10
C LEU A 394 -25.86 14.82 18.45
N GLY A 395 -25.99 14.94 17.12
CA GLY A 395 -27.03 14.23 16.37
C GLY A 395 -26.94 12.71 16.50
N ALA A 396 -25.73 12.15 16.44
CA ALA A 396 -25.50 10.71 16.63
C ALA A 396 -25.90 10.26 18.05
N MET A 397 -25.58 11.08 19.06
CA MET A 397 -25.93 10.86 20.45
C MET A 397 -27.45 10.88 20.66
N LEU A 398 -28.19 11.82 20.06
CA LEU A 398 -29.66 11.86 20.17
C LEU A 398 -30.32 10.61 19.56
N VAL A 399 -29.82 10.14 18.40
CA VAL A 399 -30.26 8.87 17.81
C VAL A 399 -29.96 7.70 18.75
N ALA A 400 -28.78 7.68 19.36
CA ALA A 400 -28.36 6.64 20.30
C ALA A 400 -29.22 6.64 21.59
N ILE A 401 -29.49 7.80 22.18
CA ILE A 401 -30.36 7.97 23.36
C ILE A 401 -31.77 7.47 23.08
N SER A 402 -32.32 7.73 21.88
CA SER A 402 -33.66 7.26 21.51
C SER A 402 -33.83 5.74 21.67
N ARG A 403 -32.74 4.95 21.57
CA ARG A 403 -32.77 3.50 21.76
C ARG A 403 -32.95 3.07 23.21
N THR A 404 -32.49 3.90 24.15
CA THR A 404 -32.73 3.68 25.58
C THR A 404 -34.14 4.11 25.96
N GLU A 405 -34.65 5.21 25.36
CA GLU A 405 -36.01 5.68 25.59
C GLU A 405 -37.09 4.75 25.00
N ASP A 406 -36.77 4.05 23.91
CA ASP A 406 -37.62 3.02 23.29
C ASP A 406 -37.49 1.65 23.98
N TYR A 407 -36.70 1.55 25.07
CA TYR A 407 -36.37 0.31 25.79
C TYR A 407 -35.81 -0.82 24.90
N ARG A 408 -35.15 -0.44 23.80
CA ARG A 408 -34.61 -1.37 22.81
C ARG A 408 -33.22 -1.88 23.20
N HIS A 409 -32.47 -1.12 23.97
CA HIS A 409 -31.08 -1.38 24.29
C HIS A 409 -30.72 -0.87 25.69
N HIS A 410 -29.83 -1.58 26.37
CA HIS A 410 -29.20 -1.06 27.58
C HIS A 410 -28.18 0.01 27.22
N TRP A 411 -27.86 0.90 28.18
CA TRP A 411 -26.92 2.00 27.96
C TRP A 411 -25.54 1.53 27.45
N HIS A 412 -25.07 0.36 27.87
CA HIS A 412 -23.77 -0.18 27.44
C HIS A 412 -23.83 -0.82 26.04
N ASP A 413 -24.98 -1.37 25.62
CA ASP A 413 -25.18 -1.80 24.23
C ASP A 413 -25.07 -0.58 23.29
N VAL A 414 -25.62 0.56 23.73
CA VAL A 414 -25.55 1.86 23.05
C VAL A 414 -24.12 2.41 23.05
N PHE A 415 -23.43 2.40 24.19
CA PHE A 415 -22.06 2.90 24.33
C PHE A 415 -21.05 2.12 23.47
N ILE A 416 -21.09 0.78 23.52
CA ILE A 416 -20.21 -0.06 22.69
C ILE A 416 -20.55 0.08 21.20
N GLY A 417 -21.84 0.23 20.86
CA GLY A 417 -22.27 0.57 19.51
C GLY A 417 -21.62 1.89 19.05
N ALA A 418 -21.69 2.94 19.86
CA ALA A 418 -21.11 4.23 19.55
C ALA A 418 -19.59 4.15 19.35
N LEU A 419 -18.88 3.44 20.23
CA LEU A 419 -17.44 3.24 20.13
C LEU A 419 -17.06 2.52 18.82
N LEU A 420 -17.76 1.44 18.48
CA LEU A 420 -17.56 0.71 17.23
C LEU A 420 -17.76 1.62 16.02
N GLY A 421 -18.85 2.41 16.02
CA GLY A 421 -19.15 3.38 14.95
C GLY A 421 -18.07 4.45 14.80
N ILE A 422 -17.58 5.03 15.90
CA ILE A 422 -16.50 6.04 15.90
C ILE A 422 -15.22 5.44 15.32
N VAL A 423 -14.85 4.22 15.73
CA VAL A 423 -13.64 3.55 15.24
C VAL A 423 -13.72 3.29 13.74
N CYS A 424 -14.85 2.79 13.24
CA CYS A 424 -15.07 2.58 11.81
C CYS A 424 -15.10 3.90 11.02
N ALA A 425 -15.73 4.95 11.56
CA ALA A 425 -15.74 6.28 10.95
C ALA A 425 -14.32 6.86 10.83
N TYR A 426 -13.54 6.81 11.90
CA TYR A 426 -12.18 7.34 11.92
C TYR A 426 -11.27 6.52 10.98
N PHE A 427 -11.35 5.19 11.06
CA PHE A 427 -10.62 4.31 10.15
C PHE A 427 -10.91 4.65 8.69
N SER A 428 -12.19 4.79 8.33
CA SER A 428 -12.59 5.11 6.96
C SER A 428 -12.17 6.51 6.53
N TYR A 429 -12.27 7.51 7.40
CA TYR A 429 -11.76 8.86 7.14
C TYR A 429 -10.26 8.84 6.81
N ARG A 430 -9.47 8.08 7.58
CA ARG A 430 -8.01 7.98 7.40
C ARG A 430 -7.58 7.25 6.13
N GLN A 431 -8.48 6.50 5.48
CA GLN A 431 -8.18 5.89 4.17
C GLN A 431 -8.14 6.92 3.04
N TYR A 432 -8.92 7.99 3.16
CA TYR A 432 -9.08 8.99 2.10
C TYR A 432 -8.49 10.36 2.47
N TYR A 433 -8.29 10.64 3.76
CA TYR A 433 -7.80 11.92 4.28
C TYR A 433 -6.60 11.78 5.24
N PRO A 434 -5.70 12.78 5.26
CA PRO A 434 -4.60 12.88 6.22
C PRO A 434 -5.06 12.99 7.67
N SER A 435 -4.10 12.97 8.62
CA SER A 435 -4.45 13.05 10.04
C SER A 435 -4.97 14.44 10.36
N LEU A 436 -5.95 14.58 11.25
CA LEU A 436 -6.53 15.88 11.62
C LEU A 436 -5.49 16.88 12.17
N GLY A 437 -4.35 16.40 12.68
CA GLY A 437 -3.23 17.23 13.15
C GLY A 437 -2.23 17.66 12.07
N GLN A 438 -2.42 17.27 10.81
CA GLN A 438 -1.58 17.70 9.69
C GLN A 438 -2.22 18.89 8.96
N ASP A 439 -1.41 19.81 8.45
CA ASP A 439 -1.89 21.01 7.75
C ASP A 439 -2.74 20.69 6.51
N GLU A 440 -2.49 19.55 5.89
CA GLU A 440 -3.19 19.07 4.69
C GLU A 440 -4.46 18.24 4.98
N CYS A 441 -4.91 18.11 6.25
CA CYS A 441 -6.08 17.31 6.63
C CYS A 441 -7.40 17.66 5.92
N HIS A 442 -7.46 18.87 5.37
CA HIS A 442 -8.58 19.40 4.63
C HIS A 442 -8.65 18.89 3.17
N ALA A 443 -7.59 18.27 2.64
CA ALA A 443 -7.54 17.75 1.28
C ALA A 443 -7.53 16.20 1.29
N PRO A 444 -8.25 15.54 0.38
CA PRO A 444 -8.11 14.09 0.21
C PRO A 444 -6.72 13.77 -0.35
N PHE A 445 -6.20 12.57 -0.06
CA PHE A 445 -4.93 12.11 -0.64
C PHE A 445 -4.96 12.16 -2.17
N MET A 446 -3.82 12.40 -2.84
CA MET A 446 -3.79 12.53 -4.30
C MET A 446 -4.44 11.36 -5.04
N THR A 447 -5.12 11.67 -6.16
CA THR A 447 -5.76 10.65 -7.01
C THR A 447 -4.73 9.63 -7.47
N ARG A 448 -5.10 8.34 -7.52
CA ARG A 448 -4.27 7.23 -8.02
C ARG A 448 -3.80 7.37 -9.50
N LEU A 449 -4.13 8.47 -10.19
CA LEU A 449 -3.81 8.75 -11.59
C LEU A 449 -2.71 9.81 -11.84
N LEU A 450 -2.43 10.70 -10.87
CA LEU A 450 -1.53 11.85 -11.06
C LEU A 450 -0.04 11.50 -10.99
N TYR A 451 0.29 10.23 -10.76
CA TYR A 451 1.66 9.72 -10.87
C TYR A 451 2.18 9.68 -12.34
N TRP A 452 1.42 10.19 -13.30
CA TRP A 452 1.65 9.99 -14.74
C TRP A 452 1.98 11.25 -15.56
N LYS A 453 1.83 12.50 -15.07
CA LYS A 453 1.76 13.66 -16.00
C LYS A 453 2.59 14.93 -15.78
N ASP A 454 3.26 15.16 -14.66
CA ASP A 454 3.98 16.42 -14.43
C ASP A 454 5.50 16.30 -14.68
N GLY A 455 5.87 15.88 -15.89
CA GLY A 455 7.28 15.70 -16.30
C GLY A 455 7.78 16.61 -17.42
N THR A 456 7.02 17.61 -17.88
CA THR A 456 7.26 18.12 -19.26
C THR A 456 7.76 19.54 -19.47
N ASN A 457 7.96 20.45 -18.50
CA ASN A 457 8.10 21.87 -18.90
C ASN A 457 9.23 22.77 -18.38
N ASN A 458 10.16 22.37 -17.51
CA ASN A 458 11.16 23.33 -17.00
C ASN A 458 12.62 22.83 -17.11
N ARG A 459 13.12 22.67 -18.33
CA ARG A 459 14.57 22.57 -18.63
C ARG A 459 14.88 23.19 -19.99
N GLN A 460 15.06 24.50 -20.02
CA GLN A 460 15.89 25.19 -21.01
C GLN A 460 16.63 26.28 -20.22
N GLU A 461 17.94 26.41 -20.48
CA GLU A 461 18.91 27.25 -19.76
C GLU A 461 19.53 26.57 -18.53
N GLU A 462 20.65 25.87 -18.74
CA GLU A 462 21.88 25.90 -17.91
C GLU A 462 22.81 24.71 -18.26
N GLU A 463 23.15 24.56 -19.54
CA GLU A 463 24.31 23.78 -19.98
C GLU A 463 25.25 24.72 -20.72
N GLU A 464 26.32 25.18 -20.06
CA GLU A 464 27.60 25.47 -20.71
C GLU A 464 28.68 25.72 -19.65
N GLY A 465 29.58 24.75 -19.51
CA GLY A 465 30.85 24.92 -18.82
C GLY A 465 31.17 23.79 -17.84
N LEU A 466 32.07 22.87 -18.24
CA LEU A 466 33.42 22.79 -17.67
C LEU A 466 34.07 21.43 -18.03
N THR A 467 35.19 21.49 -18.75
CA THR A 467 36.06 20.34 -19.03
C THR A 467 37.47 20.58 -18.48
N ARG A 468 38.08 19.48 -17.98
CA ARG A 468 39.52 19.16 -17.77
C ARG A 468 40.25 19.62 -16.48
N SER A 469 40.74 18.64 -15.70
CA SER A 469 42.16 18.19 -15.68
C SER A 469 42.44 17.33 -14.42
N THR A 470 42.70 16.01 -14.50
CA THR A 470 44.01 15.27 -14.56
C THR A 470 45.00 15.37 -13.37
N THR A 471 45.03 14.29 -12.57
CA THR A 471 46.16 13.37 -12.21
C THR A 471 47.42 13.74 -11.40
N ASN A 472 47.86 12.72 -10.62
CA ASN A 472 49.20 12.33 -10.08
C ASN A 472 49.54 12.78 -8.63
N SER A 473 50.16 11.99 -7.72
CA SER A 473 50.93 10.73 -7.80
C SER A 473 51.24 10.09 -6.40
N THR A 474 51.59 8.80 -6.44
CA THR A 474 52.69 8.05 -5.72
C THR A 474 52.69 7.69 -4.22
N THR A 475 53.20 6.47 -4.04
CA THR A 475 53.28 5.49 -2.93
C THR A 475 54.48 5.62 -1.97
N ALA A 476 54.33 5.14 -0.73
CA ALA A 476 55.44 4.81 0.19
C ALA A 476 55.11 3.58 1.10
N SER A 477 56.16 2.83 1.47
CA SER A 477 56.22 1.44 1.99
C SER A 477 56.00 1.26 3.51
N ALA A 478 55.65 0.03 3.91
CA ALA A 478 55.18 -0.40 5.24
C ALA A 478 56.28 -0.57 6.33
N SER A 479 55.96 -0.11 7.55
CA SER A 479 56.63 -0.44 8.82
C SER A 479 55.77 -1.46 9.61
N ASN A 480 56.29 -2.00 10.73
CA ASN A 480 55.71 -2.97 11.71
C ASN A 480 54.23 -2.80 12.16
N ASN A 481 53.46 -1.91 11.56
CA ASN A 481 52.07 -1.56 11.85
C ASN A 481 51.03 -2.42 11.11
N ASP A 482 51.28 -3.71 10.85
CA ASP A 482 50.35 -4.57 10.08
C ASP A 482 49.48 -5.49 10.96
N GLN A 483 49.44 -5.27 12.28
CA GLN A 483 48.68 -6.11 13.21
C GLN A 483 47.16 -5.88 13.09
N SER A 484 46.40 -6.97 12.97
CA SER A 484 44.92 -6.99 13.00
C SER A 484 44.42 -7.58 14.31
N ILE A 485 43.46 -6.97 14.99
CA ILE A 485 42.93 -7.51 16.25
C ILE A 485 41.42 -7.76 16.16
N ILE A 486 40.98 -8.95 16.57
CA ILE A 486 39.56 -9.27 16.73
C ILE A 486 39.13 -8.92 18.15
N PHE A 487 38.37 -7.84 18.30
CA PHE A 487 37.75 -7.44 19.56
C PHE A 487 36.37 -8.08 19.72
N GLY A 488 36.17 -8.83 20.82
CA GLY A 488 34.97 -9.63 21.04
C GLY A 488 35.12 -11.11 20.68
N ALA A 489 36.35 -11.59 20.54
CA ALA A 489 36.67 -12.96 20.12
C ALA A 489 35.99 -14.06 20.97
N THR A 490 35.63 -13.77 22.22
CA THR A 490 34.96 -14.73 23.12
C THR A 490 33.46 -14.88 22.87
N GLY A 491 32.87 -14.01 22.05
CA GLY A 491 31.46 -14.09 21.64
C GLY A 491 31.26 -15.14 20.54
N PHE A 492 30.00 -15.52 20.28
CA PHE A 492 29.68 -16.53 19.27
C PHE A 492 30.22 -16.13 17.88
N THR A 493 29.87 -14.93 17.39
CA THR A 493 30.35 -14.44 16.09
C THR A 493 31.86 -14.16 16.10
N GLY A 494 32.40 -13.64 17.20
CA GLY A 494 33.84 -13.37 17.32
C GLY A 494 34.70 -14.63 17.21
N ALA A 495 34.29 -15.73 17.82
CA ALA A 495 35.00 -17.01 17.72
C ALA A 495 34.99 -17.55 16.28
N LEU A 496 33.86 -17.43 15.58
CA LEU A 496 33.73 -17.84 14.17
C LEU A 496 34.50 -16.93 13.21
N THR A 497 34.59 -15.63 13.54
CA THR A 497 35.42 -14.67 12.81
C THR A 497 36.89 -15.06 12.91
N ALA A 498 37.33 -15.48 14.10
CA ALA A 498 38.69 -15.96 14.31
C ALA A 498 38.98 -17.28 13.56
N GLU A 499 38.03 -18.22 13.53
CA GLU A 499 38.16 -19.44 12.73
C GLU A 499 38.29 -19.15 11.23
N TYR A 500 37.44 -18.26 10.70
CA TYR A 500 37.53 -17.88 9.30
C TYR A 500 38.88 -17.23 8.98
N LEU A 501 39.36 -16.36 9.87
CA LEU A 501 40.66 -15.73 9.68
C LEU A 501 41.80 -16.76 9.66
N VAL A 502 41.71 -17.86 10.43
CA VAL A 502 42.63 -19.00 10.33
C VAL A 502 42.54 -19.69 8.96
N GLU A 503 41.33 -19.91 8.42
CA GLU A 503 41.15 -20.55 7.10
C GLU A 503 41.79 -19.75 5.96
N VAL A 504 41.74 -18.42 6.01
CA VAL A 504 42.32 -17.52 5.00
C VAL A 504 43.66 -16.93 5.42
N PHE A 505 44.24 -17.45 6.50
CA PHE A 505 45.41 -16.89 7.14
C PHE A 505 46.60 -16.89 6.20
N ASP A 506 47.14 -15.70 5.97
CA ASP A 506 48.42 -15.52 5.32
C ASP A 506 49.45 -15.24 6.42
N LYS A 507 50.52 -16.05 6.45
CA LYS A 507 51.60 -15.96 7.46
C LYS A 507 52.29 -14.60 7.51
N SER A 508 52.10 -13.76 6.48
CA SER A 508 52.60 -12.38 6.47
C SER A 508 51.79 -11.41 7.34
N ILE A 509 50.60 -11.78 7.82
CA ILE A 509 49.73 -10.93 8.63
C ILE A 509 49.92 -11.26 10.10
N ASN A 510 50.29 -10.27 10.91
CA ASN A 510 50.25 -10.43 12.36
C ASN A 510 48.83 -10.18 12.88
N TRP A 511 48.32 -11.01 13.79
CA TRP A 511 47.00 -10.79 14.37
C TRP A 511 46.86 -11.37 15.78
N GLY A 512 45.79 -10.97 16.48
CA GLY A 512 45.54 -11.39 17.86
C GLY A 512 44.07 -11.29 18.26
N LEU A 513 43.77 -11.83 19.44
CA LEU A 513 42.43 -11.83 20.02
C LEU A 513 42.34 -10.87 21.20
N ALA A 514 41.30 -10.05 21.23
CA ALA A 514 41.04 -9.14 22.33
C ALA A 514 39.68 -9.36 23.00
N GLY A 515 39.65 -9.25 24.32
CA GLY A 515 38.43 -9.35 25.13
C GLY A 515 38.67 -9.21 26.63
N ARG A 516 37.59 -9.26 27.41
CA ARG A 516 37.63 -8.98 28.85
C ARG A 516 38.18 -10.12 29.72
N SER A 517 38.15 -11.34 29.21
CA SER A 517 38.40 -12.55 30.01
C SER A 517 39.49 -13.39 29.36
N LEU A 518 40.71 -13.31 29.90
CA LEU A 518 41.86 -14.10 29.43
C LEU A 518 41.51 -15.59 29.34
N ALA A 519 40.91 -16.17 30.39
CA ALA A 519 40.51 -17.58 30.41
C ALA A 519 39.54 -17.99 29.28
N LYS A 520 38.73 -17.06 28.75
CA LYS A 520 37.83 -17.34 27.61
C LYS A 520 38.57 -17.16 26.28
N LEU A 521 39.49 -16.22 26.20
CA LEU A 521 40.37 -16.03 25.04
C LEU A 521 41.28 -17.24 24.85
N GLU A 522 41.83 -17.80 25.93
CA GLU A 522 42.62 -19.03 25.92
C GLU A 522 41.81 -20.20 25.33
N LYS A 523 40.56 -20.38 25.76
CA LYS A 523 39.68 -21.41 25.17
C LYS A 523 39.43 -21.23 23.68
N VAL A 524 39.30 -19.99 23.20
CA VAL A 524 39.17 -19.72 21.77
C VAL A 524 40.47 -20.04 21.06
N ARG A 525 41.62 -19.59 21.58
CA ARG A 525 42.95 -19.91 21.03
C ARG A 525 43.20 -21.41 20.96
N ASP A 526 42.84 -22.16 22.00
CA ASP A 526 43.01 -23.62 22.03
C ASP A 526 42.17 -24.29 20.93
N ARG A 527 40.92 -23.84 20.74
CA ARG A 527 40.06 -24.28 19.63
C ARG A 527 40.66 -23.93 18.26
N LEU A 528 41.27 -22.76 18.11
CA LEU A 528 41.97 -22.38 16.88
C LEU A 528 43.25 -23.20 16.67
N ALA A 529 43.93 -23.59 17.75
CA ALA A 529 45.11 -24.43 17.70
C ALA A 529 44.80 -25.87 17.25
N ASP A 530 43.57 -26.34 17.45
CA ASP A 530 43.08 -27.59 16.88
C ASP A 530 42.92 -27.51 15.34
N LEU A 531 42.69 -26.31 14.78
CA LEU A 531 42.61 -26.07 13.33
C LEU A 531 44.00 -25.84 12.72
N ASP A 532 44.83 -25.01 13.35
CA ASP A 532 46.22 -24.77 12.97
C ASP A 532 47.11 -24.67 14.23
N PRO A 533 48.02 -25.64 14.46
CA PRO A 533 48.89 -25.66 15.64
C PRO A 533 49.74 -24.39 15.85
N SER A 534 49.99 -23.60 14.80
CA SER A 534 50.71 -22.33 14.91
C SER A 534 49.97 -21.29 15.75
N MET A 535 48.65 -21.42 15.90
CA MET A 535 47.79 -20.53 16.69
C MET A 535 48.05 -20.60 18.21
N LYS A 536 48.83 -21.58 18.69
CA LYS A 536 49.26 -21.61 20.11
C LYS A 536 50.07 -20.37 20.53
N LYS A 537 50.69 -19.68 19.56
CA LYS A 537 51.46 -18.45 19.80
C LYS A 537 50.65 -17.16 19.59
N LEU A 538 49.35 -17.27 19.34
CA LEU A 538 48.49 -16.13 19.04
C LEU A 538 48.41 -15.18 20.24
N ASP A 539 48.60 -13.89 19.99
CA ASP A 539 48.57 -12.85 21.02
C ASP A 539 47.16 -12.72 21.62
N LEU A 540 47.09 -12.72 22.95
CA LEU A 540 45.87 -12.52 23.71
C LEU A 540 45.93 -11.19 24.47
N LEU A 541 45.04 -10.27 24.12
CA LEU A 541 45.02 -8.92 24.66
C LEU A 541 43.79 -8.71 25.54
N ILE A 542 43.99 -8.18 26.74
CA ILE A 542 42.87 -7.85 27.64
C ILE A 542 42.41 -6.43 27.35
N ALA A 543 41.13 -6.28 27.01
CA ALA A 543 40.51 -4.98 26.77
C ALA A 543 39.03 -4.99 27.18
N ASP A 544 38.60 -3.93 27.85
CA ASP A 544 37.21 -3.71 28.30
C ASP A 544 36.69 -2.37 27.80
N SER A 545 35.51 -2.38 27.18
CA SER A 545 34.86 -1.16 26.69
C SER A 545 34.50 -0.16 27.80
N HIS A 546 34.42 -0.60 29.06
CA HIS A 546 34.20 0.27 30.22
C HIS A 546 35.49 0.90 30.76
N GLN A 547 36.66 0.50 30.23
CA GLN A 547 37.97 0.97 30.68
C GLN A 547 38.76 1.49 29.45
N PRO A 548 38.56 2.77 29.06
CA PRO A 548 39.15 3.34 27.85
C PRO A 548 40.68 3.19 27.74
N GLU A 549 41.38 3.19 28.86
CA GLU A 549 42.84 3.00 28.93
C GLU A 549 43.26 1.64 28.37
N THR A 550 42.49 0.59 28.66
CA THR A 550 42.76 -0.77 28.15
C THR A 550 42.50 -0.87 26.65
N LEU A 551 41.54 -0.09 26.12
CA LEU A 551 41.30 0.00 24.67
C LEU A 551 42.51 0.67 23.99
N ASP A 552 42.98 1.80 24.51
CA ASP A 552 44.11 2.53 23.92
C ASP A 552 45.40 1.69 23.86
N GLN A 553 45.65 0.86 24.88
CA GLN A 553 46.79 -0.07 24.89
C GLN A 553 46.74 -1.05 23.72
N VAL A 554 45.56 -1.63 23.45
CA VAL A 554 45.37 -2.57 22.33
C VAL A 554 45.39 -1.86 20.99
N VAL A 555 44.65 -0.76 20.89
CA VAL A 555 44.42 -0.04 19.63
C VAL A 555 45.73 0.60 19.14
N SER A 556 46.55 1.19 20.03
CA SER A 556 47.81 1.86 19.65
C SER A 556 48.83 0.98 18.94
N GLN A 557 48.71 -0.35 19.06
CA GLN A 557 49.60 -1.33 18.43
C GLN A 557 48.97 -1.97 17.17
N THR A 558 47.77 -1.53 16.78
CA THR A 558 46.92 -2.21 15.80
C THR A 558 46.68 -1.34 14.56
N ARG A 559 46.71 -1.97 13.37
CA ARG A 559 46.34 -1.33 12.10
C ARG A 559 44.84 -1.24 11.90
N VAL A 560 44.16 -2.36 12.17
CA VAL A 560 42.72 -2.51 12.01
C VAL A 560 42.13 -3.34 13.14
N ILE A 561 41.04 -2.84 13.72
CA ILE A 561 40.23 -3.55 14.70
C ILE A 561 39.00 -4.12 14.01
N ILE A 562 38.78 -5.42 14.18
CA ILE A 562 37.56 -6.12 13.80
C ILE A 562 36.69 -6.26 15.06
N SER A 563 35.60 -5.50 15.14
CA SER A 563 34.71 -5.53 16.30
C SER A 563 33.49 -6.44 16.05
N THR A 564 33.25 -7.33 17.02
CA THR A 564 32.05 -8.19 17.08
C THR A 564 31.28 -7.99 18.38
N VAL A 565 31.52 -6.88 19.09
CA VAL A 565 30.96 -6.61 20.43
C VAL A 565 29.67 -5.81 20.35
N GLY A 566 28.55 -6.53 20.33
CA GLY A 566 27.20 -5.95 20.48
C GLY A 566 26.63 -6.07 21.91
N PRO A 567 25.57 -5.32 22.26
CA PRO A 567 24.96 -4.24 21.48
C PRO A 567 25.90 -3.03 21.30
N PHE A 568 26.02 -2.53 20.06
CA PHE A 568 27.02 -1.52 19.69
C PHE A 568 26.71 -0.15 20.29
N ALA A 569 25.42 0.19 20.45
CA ALA A 569 24.99 1.40 21.15
C ALA A 569 25.51 1.50 22.59
N LYS A 570 25.83 0.36 23.23
CA LYS A 570 26.35 0.30 24.60
C LYS A 570 27.87 0.24 24.66
N TYR A 571 28.49 -0.54 23.78
CA TYR A 571 29.91 -0.89 23.92
C TYR A 571 30.81 -0.41 22.77
N GLY A 572 30.24 0.01 21.63
CA GLY A 572 30.99 0.33 20.42
C GLY A 572 31.66 1.70 20.45
N THR A 573 31.00 2.71 21.02
CA THR A 573 31.48 4.11 21.00
C THR A 573 32.88 4.31 21.61
N PRO A 574 33.20 3.78 22.80
CA PRO A 574 34.54 3.96 23.39
C PRO A 574 35.66 3.40 22.51
N LEU A 575 35.39 2.29 21.82
CA LEU A 575 36.36 1.67 20.91
C LEU A 575 36.56 2.51 19.65
N VAL A 576 35.49 3.02 19.03
CA VAL A 576 35.60 3.92 17.87
C VAL A 576 36.40 5.17 18.22
N GLU A 577 36.16 5.75 19.39
CA GLU A 577 36.90 6.92 19.87
C GLU A 577 38.40 6.63 20.05
N SER A 578 38.73 5.48 20.65
CA SER A 578 40.10 4.99 20.79
C SER A 578 40.77 4.80 19.42
N CYS A 579 40.08 4.15 18.47
CA CYS A 579 40.56 3.96 17.10
C CYS A 579 40.95 5.28 16.41
N ILE A 580 40.11 6.32 16.54
CA ILE A 580 40.40 7.63 15.94
C ILE A 580 41.59 8.29 16.63
N ARG A 581 41.65 8.24 17.97
CA ARG A 581 42.75 8.84 18.76
C ARG A 581 44.10 8.20 18.42
N GLN A 582 44.13 6.88 18.27
CA GLN A 582 45.35 6.10 18.00
C GLN A 582 45.63 5.89 16.50
N LYS A 583 44.77 6.44 15.62
CA LYS A 583 44.88 6.36 14.15
C LYS A 583 44.77 4.93 13.60
N THR A 584 43.96 4.11 14.24
CA THR A 584 43.70 2.71 13.88
C THR A 584 42.37 2.60 13.13
N HIS A 585 42.35 1.80 12.07
CA HIS A 585 41.14 1.57 11.29
C HIS A 585 40.17 0.64 12.02
N TYR A 586 38.88 0.72 11.68
CA TYR A 586 37.83 -0.02 12.37
C TYR A 586 36.83 -0.60 11.36
N VAL A 587 36.48 -1.87 11.55
CA VAL A 587 35.36 -2.53 10.87
C VAL A 587 34.49 -3.29 11.88
N ASP A 588 33.19 -3.34 11.64
CA ASP A 588 32.27 -4.13 12.47
C ASP A 588 31.11 -4.76 11.69
N ILE A 589 30.22 -5.43 12.40
CA ILE A 589 29.04 -6.12 11.85
C ILE A 589 27.72 -5.55 12.40
N THR A 590 27.69 -4.28 12.80
CA THR A 590 26.51 -3.69 13.44
C THR A 590 25.30 -3.65 12.49
N GLY A 591 24.11 -3.87 13.06
CA GLY A 591 22.82 -3.55 12.43
C GLY A 591 22.14 -2.30 13.04
N GLU A 592 22.81 -1.62 13.96
CA GLU A 592 22.21 -0.57 14.80
C GLU A 592 22.36 0.82 14.17
N TYR A 593 21.56 1.14 13.15
CA TYR A 593 21.73 2.37 12.37
C TYR A 593 21.62 3.68 13.19
N LEU A 594 20.89 3.71 14.30
CA LEU A 594 20.83 4.90 15.15
C LEU A 594 22.16 5.16 15.85
N TRP A 595 22.87 4.11 16.26
CA TRP A 595 24.24 4.24 16.74
C TRP A 595 25.19 4.65 15.62
N VAL A 596 25.04 4.08 14.42
CA VAL A 596 25.82 4.51 13.25
C VAL A 596 25.60 6.00 12.97
N LYS A 597 24.38 6.51 13.12
CA LYS A 597 24.08 7.95 13.03
C LYS A 597 24.86 8.77 14.08
N ASP A 598 24.84 8.34 15.35
CA ASP A 598 25.62 9.00 16.43
C ASP A 598 27.11 9.05 16.10
N ILE A 599 27.66 7.94 15.61
CA ILE A 599 29.07 7.86 15.21
C ILE A 599 29.37 8.77 14.01
N ILE A 600 28.49 8.84 13.01
CA ILE A 600 28.64 9.77 11.88
C ILE A 600 28.66 11.21 12.39
N ASP A 601 27.65 11.61 13.16
CA ASP A 601 27.48 12.99 13.64
C ASP A 601 28.70 13.45 14.48
N ARG A 602 29.24 12.55 15.30
CA ARG A 602 30.35 12.87 16.21
C ARG A 602 31.73 12.77 15.59
N PHE A 603 31.93 11.82 14.68
CA PHE A 603 33.27 11.35 14.35
C PHE A 603 33.61 11.35 12.86
N HIS A 604 32.66 11.59 11.94
CA HIS A 604 32.93 11.55 10.51
C HIS A 604 34.08 12.50 10.09
N GLU A 605 34.00 13.77 10.47
CA GLU A 605 35.02 14.77 10.11
C GLU A 605 36.36 14.50 10.79
N LYS A 606 36.36 14.12 12.08
CA LYS A 606 37.60 13.81 12.81
C LYS A 606 38.31 12.59 12.21
N ALA A 607 37.56 11.54 11.89
CA ALA A 607 38.10 10.35 11.23
C ALA A 607 38.67 10.68 9.84
N ARG A 608 38.04 11.59 9.08
CA ARG A 608 38.54 12.07 7.79
C ARG A 608 39.82 12.88 7.94
N GLN A 609 39.88 13.79 8.92
CA GLN A 609 41.10 14.58 9.22
C GLN A 609 42.29 13.70 9.58
N GLU A 610 42.07 12.67 10.40
CA GLU A 610 43.10 11.72 10.81
C GLU A 610 43.37 10.61 9.79
N LYS A 611 42.67 10.60 8.64
CA LYS A 611 42.73 9.56 7.60
C LYS A 611 42.46 8.15 8.14
N VAL A 612 41.53 8.05 9.09
CA VAL A 612 41.07 6.81 9.72
C VAL A 612 39.75 6.39 9.09
N MET A 613 39.68 5.16 8.57
CA MET A 613 38.43 4.54 8.14
C MET A 613 37.71 3.91 9.33
N ILE A 614 36.46 4.32 9.53
CA ILE A 614 35.51 3.68 10.44
C ILE A 614 34.39 3.11 9.56
N VAL A 615 34.33 1.79 9.40
CA VAL A 615 33.41 1.13 8.46
C VAL A 615 32.45 0.19 9.20
N PRO A 616 31.32 0.72 9.71
CA PRO A 616 30.29 -0.12 10.28
C PRO A 616 29.57 -0.96 9.20
N CYS A 617 28.82 -1.96 9.66
CA CYS A 617 27.92 -2.78 8.82
C CYS A 617 28.64 -3.67 7.77
N CYS A 618 29.84 -4.15 8.06
CA CYS A 618 30.62 -5.08 7.21
C CYS A 618 30.17 -6.56 7.35
N GLY A 619 28.89 -6.82 7.63
CA GLY A 619 28.31 -8.17 7.71
C GLY A 619 27.33 -8.46 6.56
N PHE A 620 26.75 -9.67 6.55
CA PHE A 620 25.72 -10.06 5.57
C PHE A 620 24.53 -9.11 5.58
N ASP A 621 24.22 -8.55 6.74
CA ASP A 621 23.09 -7.67 6.88
C ASP A 621 23.15 -6.54 5.86
N SER A 622 24.31 -5.88 5.62
CA SER A 622 24.37 -4.75 4.68
C SER A 622 25.33 -4.89 3.50
N VAL A 623 26.36 -5.74 3.57
CA VAL A 623 27.38 -5.86 2.49
C VAL A 623 26.77 -6.28 1.14
N PRO A 624 25.91 -7.32 1.05
CA PRO A 624 25.26 -7.69 -0.20
C PRO A 624 24.38 -6.57 -0.77
N SER A 625 23.59 -5.89 0.07
CA SER A 625 22.73 -4.80 -0.36
C SER A 625 23.52 -3.61 -0.93
N ASP A 626 24.59 -3.25 -0.24
CA ASP A 626 25.47 -2.13 -0.60
C ASP A 626 26.32 -2.44 -1.85
N LEU A 627 27.01 -3.59 -1.87
CA LEU A 627 27.83 -3.99 -3.02
C LEU A 627 26.99 -4.35 -4.24
N GLY A 628 25.83 -5.00 -4.08
CA GLY A 628 24.95 -5.34 -5.20
C GLY A 628 24.45 -4.09 -5.94
N THR A 629 24.15 -3.03 -5.19
CA THR A 629 23.81 -1.71 -5.76
C THR A 629 25.01 -1.07 -6.45
N PHE A 630 26.18 -1.09 -5.81
CA PHE A 630 27.42 -0.55 -6.38
C PHE A 630 27.80 -1.23 -7.71
N ILE A 631 27.67 -2.55 -7.79
CA ILE A 631 27.97 -3.32 -9.01
C ILE A 631 26.99 -2.96 -10.13
N LEU A 632 25.70 -2.84 -9.83
CA LEU A 632 24.71 -2.40 -10.82
C LEU A 632 24.99 -0.99 -11.33
N ALA A 633 25.36 -0.07 -10.44
CA ALA A 633 25.68 1.30 -10.82
C ALA A 633 26.88 1.34 -11.78
N ASN A 634 27.97 0.65 -11.45
CA ASN A 634 29.14 0.58 -12.31
C ASN A 634 28.84 -0.12 -13.63
N HIS A 635 28.11 -1.24 -13.62
CA HIS A 635 27.78 -1.98 -14.84
C HIS A 635 26.96 -1.14 -15.82
N ILE A 636 25.92 -0.42 -15.34
CA ILE A 636 25.12 0.47 -16.18
C ILE A 636 25.97 1.64 -16.70
N GLN A 637 26.80 2.24 -15.85
CA GLN A 637 27.67 3.35 -16.24
C GLN A 637 28.73 2.94 -17.26
N ASP A 638 29.41 1.81 -17.04
CA ASP A 638 30.52 1.34 -17.88
C ASP A 638 30.02 0.82 -19.23
N LYS A 639 28.86 0.14 -19.25
CA LYS A 639 28.33 -0.48 -20.48
C LYS A 639 27.47 0.46 -21.30
N HIS A 640 26.67 1.31 -20.64
CA HIS A 640 25.66 2.14 -21.31
C HIS A 640 25.93 3.64 -21.18
N GLY A 641 26.90 4.06 -20.37
CA GLY A 641 27.18 5.49 -20.15
C GLY A 641 26.11 6.21 -19.33
N LEU A 642 25.17 5.47 -18.72
CA LEU A 642 24.01 6.00 -18.01
C LEU A 642 24.15 5.89 -16.49
N ASN A 643 23.41 6.73 -15.79
CA ASN A 643 23.25 6.66 -14.34
C ASN A 643 22.20 5.60 -13.95
N LEU A 644 22.31 5.05 -12.75
CA LEU A 644 21.34 4.15 -12.14
C LEU A 644 20.21 4.94 -11.44
N ALA A 645 18.97 4.80 -11.93
CA ALA A 645 17.79 5.50 -11.41
C ALA A 645 17.17 4.79 -10.20
N SER A 646 17.09 3.45 -10.25
CA SER A 646 16.42 2.70 -9.22
C SER A 646 16.93 1.28 -9.10
N VAL A 647 16.87 0.74 -7.89
CA VAL A 647 17.14 -0.67 -7.60
C VAL A 647 16.02 -1.27 -6.78
N LYS A 648 15.52 -2.41 -7.26
CA LYS A 648 14.72 -3.35 -6.47
C LYS A 648 15.62 -4.51 -6.07
N ALA A 649 15.69 -4.81 -4.79
CA ALA A 649 16.45 -5.92 -4.25
C ALA A 649 15.49 -6.93 -3.60
N SER A 650 15.70 -8.23 -3.84
CA SER A 650 14.92 -9.29 -3.19
C SER A 650 15.79 -10.46 -2.74
N VAL A 651 15.65 -10.83 -1.46
CA VAL A 651 16.21 -12.08 -0.94
C VAL A 651 15.37 -13.25 -1.47
N MET A 652 15.94 -14.03 -2.38
CA MET A 652 15.28 -15.13 -3.09
C MET A 652 15.31 -16.44 -2.29
N LYS A 653 16.39 -16.65 -1.54
CA LYS A 653 16.61 -17.78 -0.66
C LYS A 653 17.35 -17.30 0.58
N LEU A 654 16.90 -17.73 1.76
CA LEU A 654 17.55 -17.44 3.02
C LEU A 654 17.45 -18.66 3.92
N VAL A 655 18.59 -19.34 4.15
CA VAL A 655 18.68 -20.49 5.05
C VAL A 655 19.75 -20.17 6.10
N GLY A 656 19.30 -19.99 7.35
CA GLY A 656 20.15 -19.63 8.49
C GLY A 656 19.34 -19.46 9.77
N GLY A 657 20.00 -19.10 10.87
CA GLY A 657 19.36 -18.82 12.17
C GLY A 657 19.89 -17.55 12.82
N ALA A 658 19.17 -17.01 13.81
CA ALA A 658 19.59 -15.86 14.60
C ALA A 658 20.23 -16.31 15.94
N SER A 659 21.19 -15.55 16.45
CA SER A 659 21.85 -15.78 17.75
C SER A 659 21.19 -14.94 18.82
N GLY A 660 21.48 -15.25 20.08
CA GLY A 660 21.09 -14.39 21.20
C GLY A 660 21.59 -12.95 21.04
N GLY A 661 22.78 -12.75 20.46
CA GLY A 661 23.32 -11.42 20.17
C GLY A 661 22.48 -10.64 19.14
N THR A 662 22.11 -11.28 18.03
CA THR A 662 21.25 -10.69 17.00
C THR A 662 19.87 -10.32 17.56
N ILE A 663 19.27 -11.20 18.36
CA ILE A 663 17.97 -10.96 19.01
C ILE A 663 18.08 -9.77 19.98
N GLN A 664 19.17 -9.68 20.74
CA GLN A 664 19.39 -8.60 21.69
C GLN A 664 19.57 -7.24 21.01
N SER A 665 20.33 -7.16 19.90
CA SER A 665 20.45 -5.92 19.12
C SER A 665 19.10 -5.48 18.54
N CYS A 666 18.28 -6.42 18.05
CA CYS A 666 16.92 -6.11 17.57
C CYS A 666 16.03 -5.52 18.70
N LEU A 667 16.13 -6.06 19.91
CA LEU A 667 15.39 -5.55 21.08
C LEU A 667 15.88 -4.20 21.56
N GLU A 668 17.18 -3.96 21.51
CA GLU A 668 17.74 -2.66 21.86
C GLU A 668 17.22 -1.59 20.88
N MET A 669 17.20 -1.88 19.57
CA MET A 669 16.59 -1.01 18.57
C MET A 669 15.10 -0.76 18.84
N ALA A 670 14.35 -1.79 19.25
CA ALA A 670 12.94 -1.64 19.61
C ALA A 670 12.73 -0.74 20.84
N SER A 671 13.70 -0.69 21.76
CA SER A 671 13.62 0.10 22.99
C SER A 671 13.98 1.58 22.85
N GLN A 672 14.62 1.99 21.75
CA GLN A 672 15.01 3.39 21.51
C GLN A 672 13.82 4.27 21.05
N ASP A 673 13.88 5.57 21.31
CA ASP A 673 12.85 6.55 20.91
C ASP A 673 12.81 6.70 19.38
N THR A 674 11.59 6.62 18.81
CA THR A 674 11.37 6.36 17.40
C THR A 674 10.84 7.52 16.58
N SER A 675 10.77 8.70 17.17
CA SER A 675 10.32 9.92 16.49
C SER A 675 11.06 10.20 15.17
N ASN A 676 12.30 9.74 15.02
CA ASN A 676 13.14 9.87 13.81
C ASN A 676 13.30 8.59 12.96
N LEU A 677 12.66 7.45 13.26
CA LEU A 677 12.90 6.18 12.53
C LEU A 677 12.44 6.19 11.07
N MET A 678 11.52 7.09 10.72
CA MET A 678 10.87 7.09 9.40
C MET A 678 11.67 7.82 8.33
N ASP A 679 12.78 8.47 8.69
CA ASP A 679 13.63 9.16 7.73
C ASP A 679 14.48 8.16 6.91
N PRO A 680 14.23 7.99 5.60
CA PRO A 680 15.00 7.08 4.76
C PRO A 680 16.44 7.55 4.55
N TYR A 681 16.73 8.84 4.74
CA TYR A 681 18.02 9.47 4.48
C TYR A 681 18.80 9.81 5.76
N ILE A 682 18.43 9.24 6.91
CA ILE A 682 19.03 9.58 8.21
C ILE A 682 20.55 9.38 8.27
N LEU A 683 21.10 8.48 7.46
CA LEU A 683 22.55 8.23 7.35
C LEU A 683 23.20 8.92 6.14
N ALA A 684 22.43 9.51 5.24
CA ALA A 684 22.94 10.06 3.98
C ALA A 684 23.44 11.50 4.16
N THR A 685 24.43 11.91 3.35
CA THR A 685 24.93 13.29 3.31
C THR A 685 24.02 14.22 2.50
N ARG A 686 23.11 13.64 1.71
CA ARG A 686 22.16 14.33 0.83
C ARG A 686 20.76 13.75 0.95
N ARG A 687 19.76 14.55 0.60
CA ARG A 687 18.35 14.12 0.51
C ARG A 687 18.01 13.69 -0.92
N GLY A 688 17.14 12.69 -1.06
CA GLY A 688 16.61 12.24 -2.35
C GLY A 688 15.09 12.14 -2.35
N VAL A 689 14.53 11.30 -3.24
CA VAL A 689 13.08 11.20 -3.49
C VAL A 689 12.37 10.02 -2.80
N ASP A 690 13.10 9.10 -2.18
CA ASP A 690 12.53 7.97 -1.45
C ASP A 690 11.71 8.47 -0.26
N LYS A 691 10.57 7.80 -0.04
CA LYS A 691 9.71 7.98 1.12
C LYS A 691 9.95 6.85 2.13
N ALA A 692 9.48 7.04 3.36
CA ALA A 692 9.55 6.01 4.39
C ALA A 692 9.03 4.66 3.85
N PRO A 693 9.78 3.56 4.05
CA PRO A 693 9.49 2.29 3.42
C PRO A 693 8.21 1.68 3.99
N ILE A 694 7.17 1.55 3.17
CA ILE A 694 6.03 0.67 3.43
C ILE A 694 6.02 -0.37 2.30
N THR A 695 6.57 -1.55 2.58
CA THR A 695 6.64 -2.64 1.61
C THR A 695 5.31 -3.39 1.56
N ILE A 696 4.43 -3.02 0.64
CA ILE A 696 3.14 -3.72 0.48
C ILE A 696 3.39 -5.13 -0.08
N PHE A 697 2.75 -6.13 0.54
CA PHE A 697 2.78 -7.51 0.05
C PHE A 697 2.21 -7.58 -1.37
N ARG A 698 3.06 -7.89 -2.35
CA ARG A 698 2.68 -7.85 -3.77
C ARG A 698 3.46 -8.86 -4.60
N LYS A 699 2.88 -9.29 -5.70
CA LYS A 699 3.57 -10.10 -6.71
C LYS A 699 4.50 -9.20 -7.55
N ASP A 700 5.72 -9.63 -7.80
CA ASP A 700 6.68 -8.90 -8.65
C ASP A 700 7.29 -9.86 -9.68
N TYR A 701 7.14 -9.55 -10.96
CA TYR A 701 7.55 -10.43 -12.07
C TYR A 701 9.06 -10.41 -12.34
N ASP A 702 9.77 -9.39 -11.86
CA ASP A 702 11.23 -9.33 -12.02
C ASP A 702 11.96 -10.35 -11.13
N PHE A 703 11.26 -10.94 -10.16
CA PHE A 703 11.73 -11.95 -9.22
C PHE A 703 10.95 -13.27 -9.38
N ASP A 704 10.93 -13.81 -10.61
CA ASP A 704 10.27 -15.06 -10.99
C ASP A 704 8.76 -15.11 -10.71
N GLY A 705 8.10 -13.94 -10.62
CA GLY A 705 6.68 -13.85 -10.25
C GLY A 705 6.40 -14.25 -8.80
N LYS A 706 7.41 -14.25 -7.91
CA LYS A 706 7.23 -14.51 -6.47
C LYS A 706 6.58 -13.33 -5.75
N TRP A 707 5.99 -13.62 -4.60
CA TRP A 707 5.40 -12.61 -3.73
C TRP A 707 6.46 -11.97 -2.85
N GLN A 708 6.51 -10.64 -2.89
CA GLN A 708 7.45 -9.82 -2.15
C GLN A 708 6.82 -9.41 -0.81
N ALA A 709 7.47 -9.74 0.29
CA ALA A 709 7.10 -9.36 1.64
C ALA A 709 8.21 -8.49 2.28
N PRO A 710 7.93 -7.76 3.38
CA PRO A 710 8.94 -6.96 4.09
C PRO A 710 10.11 -7.81 4.59
N PHE A 711 11.33 -7.39 4.30
CA PHE A 711 12.50 -8.03 4.87
C PHE A 711 12.95 -7.30 6.14
N ILE A 712 13.24 -8.04 7.22
CA ILE A 712 13.49 -7.42 8.54
C ILE A 712 14.69 -6.47 8.53
N MET A 713 15.73 -6.76 7.76
CA MET A 713 16.93 -5.91 7.69
C MET A 713 16.81 -4.74 6.72
N SER A 714 15.74 -4.66 5.91
CA SER A 714 15.57 -3.53 4.97
C SER A 714 15.55 -2.17 5.70
N ALA A 715 15.05 -2.14 6.93
CA ALA A 715 15.05 -0.94 7.77
C ALA A 715 16.45 -0.35 8.02
N VAL A 716 17.49 -1.20 8.01
CA VAL A 716 18.91 -0.83 8.14
C VAL A 716 19.53 -0.63 6.76
N ASN A 717 19.37 -1.62 5.88
CA ASN A 717 20.09 -1.73 4.62
C ASN A 717 19.79 -0.59 3.67
N GLU A 718 18.52 -0.20 3.55
CA GLU A 718 18.17 0.90 2.66
C GLU A 718 18.83 2.23 3.10
N LYS A 719 19.08 2.43 4.40
CA LYS A 719 19.79 3.62 4.91
C LYS A 719 21.29 3.56 4.60
N VAL A 720 21.89 2.37 4.69
CA VAL A 720 23.29 2.14 4.31
C VAL A 720 23.48 2.39 2.82
N VAL A 721 22.62 1.83 1.96
CA VAL A 721 22.68 2.03 0.51
C VAL A 721 22.49 3.50 0.14
N ARG A 722 21.55 4.21 0.77
CA ARG A 722 21.35 5.65 0.54
C ARG A 722 22.54 6.48 1.04
N ARG A 723 23.22 6.06 2.12
CA ARG A 723 24.49 6.68 2.51
C ARG A 723 25.55 6.50 1.43
N SER A 724 25.72 5.28 0.91
CA SER A 724 26.67 4.99 -0.17
C SER A 724 26.40 5.84 -1.40
N TRP A 725 25.14 5.91 -1.84
CA TRP A 725 24.69 6.78 -2.91
C TRP A 725 25.13 8.23 -2.71
N SER A 726 24.89 8.78 -1.52
CA SER A 726 25.20 10.19 -1.22
C SER A 726 26.71 10.46 -1.18
N ILE A 727 27.52 9.56 -0.61
CA ILE A 727 28.98 9.69 -0.58
C ILE A 727 29.58 9.54 -1.97
N TRP A 728 29.08 8.62 -2.79
CA TRP A 728 29.53 8.47 -4.18
C TRP A 728 29.18 9.70 -5.02
N ALA A 729 28.02 10.31 -4.79
CA ALA A 729 27.67 11.60 -5.39
C ALA A 729 28.61 12.73 -4.94
N ASP A 730 28.99 12.79 -3.66
CA ASP A 730 29.98 13.76 -3.14
C ASP A 730 31.37 13.59 -3.77
N ARG A 731 31.70 12.36 -4.21
CA ARG A 731 32.95 12.02 -4.90
C ARG A 731 32.89 12.20 -6.42
N GLY A 732 31.80 12.73 -6.96
CA GLY A 732 31.62 12.97 -8.40
C GLY A 732 31.40 11.69 -9.22
N LYS A 733 30.97 10.58 -8.58
CA LYS A 733 30.58 9.32 -9.23
C LYS A 733 29.17 8.90 -8.77
N PRO A 734 28.14 9.73 -8.99
CA PRO A 734 26.80 9.44 -8.47
C PRO A 734 26.24 8.14 -9.09
N TYR A 735 25.35 7.45 -8.37
CA TYR A 735 24.54 6.41 -9.02
C TYR A 735 23.54 7.06 -9.97
N GLY A 736 22.69 7.96 -9.47
CA GLY A 736 21.75 8.79 -10.21
C GLY A 736 21.20 9.88 -9.30
N ASN A 737 20.76 11.01 -9.84
CA ASN A 737 20.41 12.18 -9.01
C ASN A 737 19.14 11.96 -8.20
N LEU A 738 18.21 11.14 -8.72
CA LEU A 738 16.94 10.80 -8.06
C LEU A 738 16.88 9.31 -7.72
N PHE A 739 18.04 8.74 -7.36
CA PHE A 739 18.18 7.32 -7.04
C PHE A 739 17.19 6.85 -5.98
N THR A 740 16.55 5.70 -6.25
CA THR A 740 15.64 5.01 -5.32
C THR A 740 16.08 3.58 -5.06
N TYR A 741 15.91 3.11 -3.83
CA TYR A 741 16.24 1.75 -3.42
C TYR A 741 15.13 1.13 -2.59
N LYS A 742 14.77 -0.12 -2.90
CA LYS A 742 13.81 -0.91 -2.10
C LYS A 742 14.27 -2.35 -1.97
N GLU A 743 14.08 -2.89 -0.77
CA GLU A 743 14.51 -4.24 -0.42
C GLU A 743 13.35 -5.07 0.15
N THR A 744 13.19 -6.29 -0.38
CA THR A 744 12.12 -7.22 -0.03
C THR A 744 12.63 -8.65 0.13
N GLN A 745 11.76 -9.56 0.54
CA GLN A 745 12.03 -10.99 0.54
C GLN A 745 10.97 -11.72 -0.27
N SER A 746 11.42 -12.66 -1.11
CA SER A 746 10.55 -13.44 -1.97
C SER A 746 10.00 -14.68 -1.27
N PHE A 747 8.70 -14.91 -1.46
CA PHE A 747 7.98 -16.08 -0.96
C PHE A 747 7.00 -16.62 -2.02
N SER A 748 6.61 -17.88 -1.85
CA SER A 748 5.35 -18.38 -2.41
C SER A 748 4.16 -17.68 -1.72
N PHE A 749 3.00 -17.62 -2.38
CA PHE A 749 1.85 -16.82 -1.90
C PHE A 749 1.47 -17.08 -0.43
N LEU A 750 1.16 -18.33 -0.07
CA LEU A 750 0.63 -18.65 1.25
C LEU A 750 1.66 -18.44 2.38
N PRO A 751 2.92 -18.94 2.28
CA PRO A 751 3.96 -18.60 3.25
C PRO A 751 4.24 -17.09 3.35
N GLY A 752 4.25 -16.40 2.21
CA GLY A 752 4.49 -14.96 2.15
C GLY A 752 3.38 -14.16 2.83
N LEU A 753 2.11 -14.56 2.65
CA LEU A 753 0.97 -13.92 3.29
C LEU A 753 1.03 -14.10 4.81
N VAL A 754 1.27 -15.33 5.29
CA VAL A 754 1.42 -15.60 6.73
C VAL A 754 2.57 -14.80 7.31
N TYR A 755 3.74 -14.83 6.66
CA TYR A 755 4.90 -14.06 7.10
C TYR A 755 4.62 -12.56 7.13
N ALA A 756 3.99 -11.99 6.09
CA ALA A 756 3.61 -10.59 6.06
C ALA A 756 2.61 -10.23 7.18
N CYS A 757 1.60 -11.08 7.42
CA CYS A 757 0.66 -10.88 8.53
C CYS A 757 1.38 -10.89 9.89
N LEU A 758 2.28 -11.86 10.13
CA LEU A 758 3.06 -11.92 11.37
C LEU A 758 3.99 -10.70 11.50
N PHE A 759 4.66 -10.31 10.43
CA PHE A 759 5.51 -9.13 10.40
C PHE A 759 4.74 -7.86 10.77
N TYR A 760 3.54 -7.68 10.23
CA TYR A 760 2.72 -6.48 10.48
C TYR A 760 1.96 -6.49 11.81
N THR A 761 1.86 -7.63 12.49
CA THR A 761 1.10 -7.75 13.76
C THR A 761 2.01 -8.03 14.95
N VAL A 762 2.82 -9.09 14.88
CA VAL A 762 3.65 -9.57 15.99
C VAL A 762 4.84 -8.65 16.22
N LEU A 763 5.51 -8.15 15.18
CA LEU A 763 6.70 -7.31 15.35
C LEU A 763 6.35 -5.96 16.02
N PRO A 764 5.33 -5.19 15.56
CA PRO A 764 4.90 -3.97 16.26
C PRO A 764 4.39 -4.23 17.68
N LEU A 765 3.66 -5.33 17.89
CA LEU A 765 3.21 -5.71 19.24
C LEU A 765 4.39 -6.02 20.15
N THR A 766 5.40 -6.74 19.66
CA THR A 766 6.62 -7.04 20.42
C THR A 766 7.36 -5.76 20.77
N PHE A 767 7.45 -4.81 19.84
CA PHE A 767 8.09 -3.51 20.07
C PHE A 767 7.33 -2.70 21.14
N LEU A 768 6.00 -2.72 21.11
CA LEU A 768 5.16 -2.09 22.12
C LEU A 768 5.35 -2.74 23.51
N LEU A 769 5.39 -4.07 23.57
CA LEU A 769 5.58 -4.82 24.82
C LEU A 769 6.97 -4.61 25.43
N VAL A 770 8.03 -4.58 24.61
CA VAL A 770 9.40 -4.34 25.06
C VAL A 770 9.59 -2.94 25.65
N ARG A 771 8.83 -1.95 25.18
CA ARG A 771 8.82 -0.58 25.75
C ARG A 771 8.06 -0.47 27.06
N THR A 772 7.27 -1.47 27.43
CA THR A 772 6.55 -1.48 28.70
C THR A 772 7.50 -1.96 29.81
N PRO A 773 7.87 -1.14 30.83
CA PRO A 773 8.99 -1.43 31.72
C PRO A 773 8.95 -2.82 32.38
N MET A 774 7.83 -3.21 32.99
CA MET A 774 7.68 -4.53 33.63
C MET A 774 7.72 -5.71 32.64
N ILE A 775 7.13 -5.55 31.46
CA ILE A 775 7.01 -6.62 30.48
C ILE A 775 8.33 -6.78 29.72
N GLY A 776 8.96 -5.67 29.32
CA GLY A 776 10.23 -5.65 28.63
C GLY A 776 11.36 -6.31 29.42
N GLU A 777 11.42 -6.12 30.74
CA GLU A 777 12.42 -6.77 31.59
C GLU A 777 12.22 -8.29 31.67
N LYS A 778 10.96 -8.75 31.80
CA LYS A 778 10.63 -10.18 31.73
C LYS A 778 10.97 -10.80 30.37
N ILE A 779 10.66 -10.11 29.27
CA ILE A 779 10.99 -10.57 27.91
C ILE A 779 12.50 -10.70 27.76
N LYS A 780 13.29 -9.70 28.22
CA LYS A 780 14.76 -9.74 28.16
C LYS A 780 15.35 -10.94 28.92
N ASN A 781 14.78 -11.29 30.07
CA ASN A 781 15.25 -12.41 30.90
C ASN A 781 14.88 -13.80 30.35
N LEU A 782 13.89 -13.91 29.47
CA LEU A 782 13.44 -15.17 28.85
C LEU A 782 14.25 -15.55 27.59
N LEU A 783 15.11 -14.66 27.10
CA LEU A 783 15.80 -14.84 25.82
C LEU A 783 17.19 -15.45 25.96
N PRO A 784 17.69 -16.12 24.90
CA PRO A 784 19.02 -16.72 24.92
C PRO A 784 20.11 -15.66 25.14
N GLY A 785 21.09 -15.96 26.01
CA GLY A 785 22.25 -15.09 26.21
C GLY A 785 23.13 -14.96 24.97
N SER A 786 23.98 -13.93 24.93
CA SER A 786 24.84 -13.53 23.80
C SER A 786 25.91 -14.55 23.35
N GLY A 787 26.02 -15.71 24.01
CA GLY A 787 26.90 -16.82 23.64
C GLY A 787 26.23 -17.96 22.87
N TYR A 788 24.91 -17.96 22.73
CA TYR A 788 24.16 -19.02 22.05
C TYR A 788 23.84 -18.63 20.60
N GLY A 789 24.13 -19.52 19.66
CA GLY A 789 23.84 -19.37 18.24
C GLY A 789 23.36 -20.68 17.60
N PRO A 790 22.99 -20.67 16.31
CA PRO A 790 22.50 -21.85 15.60
C PRO A 790 23.55 -22.97 15.57
N ARG A 791 23.09 -24.23 15.57
CA ARG A 791 23.94 -25.44 15.55
C ARG A 791 24.80 -25.49 14.29
N ASP A 792 25.98 -26.07 14.39
CA ASP A 792 26.96 -26.19 13.29
C ASP A 792 26.38 -26.82 12.02
N GLU A 793 25.56 -27.86 12.16
CA GLU A 793 24.88 -28.50 11.03
C GLU A 793 23.97 -27.53 10.27
N THR A 794 23.18 -26.73 10.98
CA THR A 794 22.32 -25.69 10.40
C THR A 794 23.13 -24.61 9.71
N ARG A 795 24.32 -24.28 10.23
CA ARG A 795 25.23 -23.29 9.63
C ARG A 795 25.90 -23.81 8.36
N LYS A 796 26.33 -25.08 8.35
CA LYS A 796 26.95 -25.73 7.18
C LYS A 796 25.98 -25.94 6.01
N LEU A 797 24.70 -26.18 6.30
CA LEU A 797 23.63 -26.28 5.29
C LEU A 797 23.04 -24.91 4.89
N GLY A 798 23.52 -23.83 5.52
CA GLY A 798 23.07 -22.47 5.27
C GLY A 798 23.47 -21.96 3.91
N GLY A 799 22.80 -20.91 3.47
CA GLY A 799 23.07 -20.28 2.19
C GLY A 799 22.02 -19.24 1.85
N TYR A 800 22.37 -18.35 0.94
CA TYR A 800 21.47 -17.29 0.50
C TYR A 800 21.61 -17.00 -0.98
N GLU A 801 20.55 -16.45 -1.54
CA GLU A 801 20.55 -15.86 -2.88
C GLU A 801 19.83 -14.52 -2.81
N PHE A 802 20.53 -13.48 -3.27
CA PHE A 802 20.04 -12.11 -3.28
C PHE A 802 20.10 -11.58 -4.70
N GLN A 803 18.95 -11.19 -5.25
CA GLN A 803 18.84 -10.63 -6.58
C GLN A 803 18.52 -9.14 -6.53
N PHE A 804 19.12 -8.40 -7.45
CA PHE A 804 18.98 -6.97 -7.61
C PHE A 804 18.60 -6.67 -9.05
N VAL A 805 17.68 -5.74 -9.24
CA VAL A 805 17.19 -5.31 -10.55
C VAL A 805 17.35 -3.80 -10.60
N GLY A 806 18.34 -3.37 -11.39
CA GLY A 806 18.66 -1.97 -11.65
C GLY A 806 17.94 -1.47 -12.89
N THR A 807 17.54 -0.20 -12.87
CA THR A 807 17.00 0.51 -14.04
C THR A 807 17.73 1.83 -14.18
N ALA A 808 18.20 2.12 -15.40
CA ALA A 808 18.96 3.33 -15.70
C ALA A 808 18.07 4.59 -15.74
N GLU A 809 18.68 5.76 -15.53
CA GLU A 809 18.09 7.05 -15.86
C GLU A 809 18.15 7.22 -17.39
N ILE A 810 17.00 7.34 -18.03
CA ILE A 810 16.85 7.54 -19.49
C ILE A 810 15.90 8.72 -19.76
N GLU A 811 16.02 9.32 -20.94
CA GLU A 811 15.08 10.37 -21.38
C GLU A 811 13.70 9.77 -21.66
N PRO A 812 12.62 10.57 -21.59
CA PRO A 812 11.30 10.13 -21.98
C PRO A 812 11.34 9.58 -23.42
N TYR A 813 10.76 8.40 -23.64
CA TYR A 813 10.65 7.67 -24.92
C TYR A 813 11.84 6.80 -25.35
N ASP A 814 12.97 6.83 -24.63
CA ASP A 814 14.07 5.89 -24.88
C ASP A 814 13.72 4.48 -24.39
N GLU A 815 14.40 3.47 -24.97
CA GLU A 815 14.25 2.09 -24.51
C GLU A 815 14.79 1.93 -23.08
N PRO A 816 14.06 1.25 -22.18
CA PRO A 816 14.48 1.10 -20.80
C PRO A 816 15.73 0.21 -20.71
N VAL A 817 16.84 0.79 -20.25
CA VAL A 817 18.05 0.03 -19.93
C VAL A 817 17.94 -0.55 -18.52
N ARG A 818 18.05 -1.87 -18.41
CA ARG A 818 17.90 -2.61 -17.15
C ARG A 818 19.01 -3.66 -17.03
N ALA A 819 19.42 -3.91 -15.79
CA ALA A 819 20.41 -4.92 -15.48
C ALA A 819 20.02 -5.69 -14.21
N ARG A 820 20.43 -6.95 -14.13
CA ARG A 820 20.25 -7.81 -12.96
C ARG A 820 21.61 -8.13 -12.37
N ALA A 821 21.74 -8.00 -11.05
CA ALA A 821 22.87 -8.54 -10.31
C ALA A 821 22.39 -9.64 -9.35
N THR A 822 23.18 -10.68 -9.19
CA THR A 822 22.89 -11.83 -8.31
C THR A 822 24.07 -12.10 -7.42
N ILE A 823 23.85 -12.13 -6.11
CA ILE A 823 24.84 -12.49 -5.09
C ILE A 823 24.38 -13.77 -4.39
N LYS A 824 25.18 -14.83 -4.47
CA LYS A 824 24.91 -16.12 -3.82
C LYS A 824 26.03 -16.44 -2.84
N GLY A 825 25.65 -16.76 -1.61
CA GLY A 825 26.56 -17.24 -0.57
C GLY A 825 26.33 -18.72 -0.27
N SER A 826 27.42 -19.43 -0.02
CA SER A 826 27.43 -20.87 0.25
C SER A 826 27.47 -21.22 1.74
N ARG A 827 27.55 -20.21 2.62
CA ARG A 827 27.48 -20.40 4.07
C ARG A 827 26.24 -19.70 4.62
N ASP A 828 25.94 -19.99 5.88
CA ASP A 828 24.86 -19.27 6.54
C ASP A 828 25.10 -17.75 6.53
N PRO A 829 24.07 -16.95 6.24
CA PRO A 829 24.20 -15.51 6.11
C PRO A 829 24.60 -14.83 7.42
N GLY A 830 23.99 -15.25 8.54
CA GLY A 830 24.13 -14.57 9.83
C GLY A 830 25.51 -14.71 10.49
N TYR A 831 26.24 -15.78 10.21
CA TYR A 831 27.55 -16.04 10.80
C TYR A 831 28.59 -16.38 9.75
N GLY A 832 28.43 -17.46 8.99
CA GLY A 832 29.45 -17.94 8.06
C GLY A 832 29.91 -16.86 7.09
N ASP A 833 28.99 -16.32 6.29
CA ASP A 833 29.34 -15.28 5.31
C ASP A 833 29.45 -13.87 5.94
N THR A 834 28.82 -13.61 7.09
CA THR A 834 29.08 -12.39 7.88
C THR A 834 30.54 -12.33 8.37
N CYS A 835 31.07 -13.43 8.91
CA CYS A 835 32.45 -13.53 9.37
C CYS A 835 33.43 -13.37 8.21
N ARG A 836 33.11 -13.97 7.05
CA ARG A 836 33.85 -13.74 5.81
C ARG A 836 33.89 -12.25 5.46
N MET A 837 32.74 -11.61 5.35
CA MET A 837 32.64 -10.23 4.88
C MET A 837 33.42 -9.26 5.75
N VAL A 838 33.35 -9.39 7.08
CA VAL A 838 34.06 -8.49 7.99
C VAL A 838 35.57 -8.74 7.97
N VAL A 839 36.01 -9.99 7.83
CA VAL A 839 37.43 -10.32 7.67
C VAL A 839 37.97 -9.81 6.34
N GLU A 840 37.26 -10.03 5.24
CA GLU A 840 37.68 -9.55 3.92
C GLU A 840 37.67 -8.02 3.82
N ALA A 841 36.78 -7.34 4.54
CA ALA A 841 36.82 -5.88 4.72
C ALA A 841 38.11 -5.44 5.44
N ALA A 842 38.48 -6.08 6.56
CA ALA A 842 39.73 -5.77 7.25
C ALA A 842 40.96 -6.08 6.39
N LEU A 843 40.97 -7.21 5.67
CA LEU A 843 42.06 -7.58 4.78
C LEU A 843 42.19 -6.62 3.59
N SER A 844 41.09 -6.00 3.13
CA SER A 844 41.15 -4.93 2.12
C SER A 844 41.95 -3.72 2.61
N ILE A 845 41.84 -3.37 3.90
CA ILE A 845 42.62 -2.30 4.54
C ILE A 845 44.09 -2.68 4.66
N ILE A 846 44.39 -3.93 5.01
CA ILE A 846 45.76 -4.41 5.23
C ILE A 846 46.50 -4.53 3.90
N LYS A 847 45.91 -5.24 2.94
CA LYS A 847 46.56 -5.68 1.70
C LYS A 847 46.41 -4.71 0.53
N SER A 848 45.33 -3.93 0.48
CA SER A 848 44.95 -3.16 -0.72
C SER A 848 44.65 -1.68 -0.41
N ARG A 849 45.30 -1.11 0.62
CA ARG A 849 45.03 0.26 1.12
C ARG A 849 45.09 1.34 0.03
N ASN A 850 45.98 1.20 -0.94
CA ASN A 850 46.15 2.21 -1.98
C ASN A 850 45.07 2.14 -3.07
N GLU A 851 44.41 1.00 -3.21
CA GLU A 851 43.41 0.70 -4.24
C GLU A 851 41.98 0.98 -3.76
N ILE A 852 41.75 0.97 -2.44
CA ILE A 852 40.43 1.19 -1.86
C ILE A 852 40.01 2.68 -1.93
N PRO A 853 38.73 2.98 -2.23
CA PRO A 853 38.22 4.34 -2.35
C PRO A 853 38.09 5.09 -1.01
N GLY A 854 38.04 4.38 0.12
CA GLY A 854 37.88 4.96 1.46
C GLY A 854 39.14 5.50 2.11
N ARG A 855 40.30 5.43 1.46
CA ARG A 855 41.63 5.73 2.04
C ARG A 855 41.78 7.12 2.67
N ASP A 856 40.93 8.07 2.30
CA ASP A 856 40.90 9.42 2.87
C ASP A 856 40.22 9.50 4.24
N GLY A 857 39.70 8.37 4.74
CA GLY A 857 39.10 8.26 6.08
C GLY A 857 37.67 8.78 6.16
N GLY A 858 37.16 8.78 7.39
CA GLY A 858 35.78 9.10 7.72
C GLY A 858 34.98 7.88 8.15
N VAL A 859 33.73 8.12 8.54
CA VAL A 859 32.74 7.06 8.76
C VAL A 859 32.14 6.68 7.42
N LEU A 860 32.39 5.47 6.92
CA LEU A 860 32.09 5.03 5.55
C LEU A 860 31.18 3.80 5.54
N THR A 861 30.66 3.45 4.38
CA THR A 861 29.92 2.20 4.12
C THR A 861 30.85 1.18 3.46
N PRO A 862 30.52 -0.13 3.45
CA PRO A 862 31.35 -1.14 2.79
C PRO A 862 31.70 -0.79 1.32
N SER A 863 30.73 -0.35 0.51
CA SER A 863 30.98 0.00 -0.90
C SER A 863 31.83 1.26 -1.04
N THR A 864 31.62 2.28 -0.21
CA THR A 864 32.39 3.54 -0.28
C THR A 864 33.76 3.43 0.37
N ALA A 865 33.96 2.45 1.26
CA ALA A 865 35.24 2.15 1.86
C ALA A 865 36.10 1.30 0.92
N PHE A 866 35.56 0.22 0.36
CA PHE A 866 36.34 -0.82 -0.31
C PHE A 866 36.07 -0.96 -1.80
N GLY A 867 34.86 -0.65 -2.27
CA GLY A 867 34.49 -0.72 -3.68
C GLY A 867 34.79 -2.07 -4.33
N GLN A 868 35.42 -2.04 -5.50
CA GLN A 868 35.74 -3.24 -6.29
C GLN A 868 36.69 -4.20 -5.57
N VAL A 869 37.59 -3.70 -4.70
CA VAL A 869 38.52 -4.54 -3.94
C VAL A 869 37.78 -5.58 -3.09
N LEU A 870 36.71 -5.17 -2.37
CA LEU A 870 35.96 -6.12 -1.56
C LEU A 870 35.14 -7.09 -2.44
N VAL A 871 34.63 -6.63 -3.58
CA VAL A 871 33.94 -7.50 -4.55
C VAL A 871 34.87 -8.61 -5.02
N ASP A 872 36.10 -8.27 -5.43
CA ASP A 872 37.07 -9.22 -5.95
C ASP A 872 37.54 -10.21 -4.88
N ARG A 873 37.76 -9.71 -3.65
CA ARG A 873 38.13 -10.56 -2.51
C ARG A 873 37.05 -11.57 -2.15
N LEU A 874 35.78 -11.16 -2.15
CA LEU A 874 34.66 -12.07 -1.88
C LEU A 874 34.51 -13.15 -2.97
N LYS A 875 34.83 -12.83 -4.23
CA LYS A 875 34.79 -13.78 -5.35
C LYS A 875 36.00 -14.74 -5.38
N ALA A 876 37.12 -14.37 -4.76
CA ALA A 876 38.41 -15.03 -4.97
C ALA A 876 38.44 -16.54 -4.65
N ASP A 877 37.62 -17.02 -3.70
CA ASP A 877 37.56 -18.43 -3.34
C ASP A 877 36.34 -19.18 -3.95
N ASN A 878 35.63 -18.54 -4.88
CA ASN A 878 34.40 -19.02 -5.52
C ASN A 878 33.26 -19.40 -4.54
N LYS A 879 33.36 -19.06 -3.25
CA LYS A 879 32.31 -19.38 -2.27
C LYS A 879 31.22 -18.31 -2.20
N VAL A 880 31.51 -17.10 -2.68
CA VAL A 880 30.51 -16.07 -2.97
C VAL A 880 30.49 -15.85 -4.49
N VAL A 881 29.35 -16.11 -5.10
CA VAL A 881 29.14 -15.88 -6.54
C VAL A 881 28.50 -14.51 -6.70
N ILE A 882 29.09 -13.68 -7.54
CA ILE A 882 28.60 -12.33 -7.87
C ILE A 882 28.55 -12.21 -9.40
N GLU A 883 27.34 -12.13 -9.93
CA GLU A 883 27.03 -12.07 -11.35
C GLU A 883 26.25 -10.79 -11.65
N VAL A 884 26.49 -10.18 -12.83
CA VAL A 884 25.74 -9.04 -13.35
C VAL A 884 25.52 -9.19 -14.85
N GLU A 885 24.31 -8.94 -15.31
CA GLU A 885 23.90 -9.09 -16.72
C GLU A 885 22.85 -8.05 -17.10
N ASP A 886 22.73 -7.74 -18.40
CA ASP A 886 21.62 -6.90 -18.90
C ASP A 886 20.32 -7.72 -18.96
N MET A 887 19.17 -7.04 -18.82
CA MET A 887 17.83 -7.65 -18.82
C MET A 887 17.03 -7.38 -20.08
#